data_AF-A0AB39PRW5-F1
#
_entry.id   AF-A0AB39PRW5-F1
#
_cell.length_a   1.000
_cell.length_b   1.000
_cell.length_c   1.000
_cell.angle_alpha   90.00
_cell.angle_beta   90.00
_cell.angle_gamma   90.00
#
_symmetry.space_group_name_H-M   'P 1'
#
loop_
_entity.id
_entity.type
_entity.pdbx_description
1 polymer ?
#
loop_
_entity_poly.entity_id
_entity_poly.type
_entity_poly.pdbx_seq_one_letter_code
_entity_poly.pdbx_strand_id
1 'polypeptide(L)'
;MSPIPRRSILKAAAVAGAAAQFSWALGAKDAQAAPRAAEADDAPVTLDWLEDGGLGAAPGSTVGVPWPKGVYREDQKFAVTDADGKAVPVQSWPIAYWPDGSLKWTAHAVGSGNGKLSLTAGQAAVPDKQVTVDKSGGTITVSTGVITAKIGKSGATLIKSVTRGSTEIARNGRLVLIRQPEIEDEDQGTVRTERFEGAISAVTVEQSGPVRAVVKIDGTHRKDKRSWLPFSIRLYFYAGADSFRMVHTITFDGTQEPGKASGDFIRGIGVRFTVPMRDQSYDRHIRIGGEGTGMLREAVKGITGLRRDPGAAVQAAQFAGEKLPDPATWDQRVTTRLQYIPEWGDYTLSQLSADGFTLRKRTKKGHGWIGAGGGKRASGFAYVGGVSGGLSFGLRDFWEKFPAQLDIRDAQTDAAEVTMWLWSPEAQPMDLRFYHDGMGQDTYPEQLEGLNITYEDYEPEFGTPYGIARTSELLFWANESTPSAQALAQQVEAVRVLPQLAAPPNQLIKAKVFGPGLYSEPDRSTPAKAKIEDHLDFLFTYYKDQVEQRRWYGFWDYGDIMHTYDTVRHQWRYDIGGYAWDNSELSPDLWLWFAYLRSGRADIFRFAEAMTRHTGEVDVYHLGKWAGLGTRHGVQHYADSAKQQRIANTTYRRYYYFLTADERVGDLMHANVDSDETFLVLDPIRKIRTEPYTPDRHALSIGFGTDWSGLVSAWLTEWERKGPKWEKAKARVLSTMETIAAQPNGFVQGTGLYDLDTGKFAIADKPVVGVSHLSAVFGLNELCAELIDLVDMPKFNEAYFDYCRYFNATKAEQAARYGSNFGSLILFQGHSRLDAYAAVRTGDAKLAARAWEKFYNSDGYKESAPWKTEKVSGPDALVPGSEAAWVSTNDTALYGLAAIENLALLGDKMPS
;
A
#
# COMPACT_ATOMS: atom_id res chain seq x y z
N MET A 1 -20.62 -24.19 38.83
CA MET A 1 -19.99 -25.29 39.60
C MET A 1 -20.59 -25.35 40.99
N SER A 2 -21.11 -26.51 41.38
CA SER A 2 -21.09 -27.02 42.76
C SER A 2 -20.67 -28.51 42.68
N PRO A 3 -19.93 -29.02 43.67
CA PRO A 3 -18.79 -29.90 43.40
C PRO A 3 -18.98 -31.34 43.91
N ILE A 4 -18.24 -32.29 43.34
CA ILE A 4 -18.10 -33.67 43.87
C ILE A 4 -16.64 -33.90 44.32
N PRO A 5 -16.41 -34.61 45.45
CA PRO A 5 -15.29 -34.33 46.36
C PRO A 5 -14.03 -35.22 46.19
N ARG A 6 -12.93 -34.67 46.72
CA ARG A 6 -11.52 -35.15 46.73
C ARG A 6 -11.25 -36.36 47.65
N ARG A 7 -11.68 -37.59 47.34
CA ARG A 7 -11.24 -38.75 48.16
C ARG A 7 -11.04 -40.11 47.50
N SER A 8 -10.55 -40.14 46.25
CA SER A 8 -10.24 -41.43 45.59
C SER A 8 -8.91 -41.48 44.82
N ILE A 9 -8.01 -40.51 45.01
CA ILE A 9 -6.69 -40.51 44.34
C ILE A 9 -5.61 -40.63 45.41
N LEU A 10 -5.40 -41.83 45.94
CA LEU A 10 -4.16 -42.29 46.60
C LEU A 10 -4.40 -43.70 47.15
N LYS A 11 -4.22 -44.71 46.29
CA LYS A 11 -3.83 -46.07 46.72
C LYS A 11 -3.21 -46.81 45.54
N ALA A 12 -1.99 -47.28 45.77
CA ALA A 12 -1.26 -48.30 45.04
C ALA A 12 -0.49 -47.87 43.77
N ALA A 13 0.61 -47.15 44.00
CA ALA A 13 1.87 -47.49 43.34
C ALA A 13 2.60 -48.51 44.24
N ALA A 14 3.06 -49.64 43.67
CA ALA A 14 4.41 -50.22 43.83
C ALA A 14 4.46 -51.76 43.61
N VAL A 15 5.42 -52.15 42.76
CA VAL A 15 6.12 -53.46 42.65
C VAL A 15 5.52 -54.57 41.79
N ALA A 16 5.87 -54.52 40.50
CA ALA A 16 6.66 -55.50 39.72
C ALA A 16 6.64 -57.00 40.09
N GLY A 17 6.50 -57.86 39.06
CA GLY A 17 6.98 -59.23 39.14
C GLY A 17 6.48 -60.18 38.04
N ALA A 18 7.12 -60.12 36.87
CA ALA A 18 7.40 -61.22 35.93
C ALA A 18 6.32 -62.32 35.71
N ALA A 19 5.70 -62.33 34.52
CA ALA A 19 5.61 -63.50 33.63
C ALA A 19 4.58 -63.24 32.50
N ALA A 20 5.05 -62.77 31.34
CA ALA A 20 4.40 -63.00 30.05
C ALA A 20 5.33 -62.52 28.93
N GLN A 21 6.47 -63.20 28.75
CA GLN A 21 7.16 -63.19 27.47
C GLN A 21 6.59 -64.30 26.59
N PHE A 22 6.59 -64.04 25.29
CA PHE A 22 6.13 -64.87 24.16
C PHE A 22 4.65 -64.78 23.79
N SER A 23 4.31 -63.74 23.01
CA SER A 23 3.50 -63.85 21.77
C SER A 23 3.36 -62.47 21.11
N TRP A 24 4.45 -61.89 20.61
CA TRP A 24 4.39 -60.72 19.73
C TRP A 24 5.21 -61.00 18.47
N ALA A 25 4.55 -61.59 17.48
CA ALA A 25 4.94 -61.50 16.09
C ALA A 25 3.67 -61.38 15.26
N LEU A 26 3.63 -60.34 14.43
CA LEU A 26 2.67 -60.04 13.36
C LEU A 26 1.40 -59.27 13.79
N GLY A 27 1.42 -57.96 13.55
CA GLY A 27 0.20 -57.19 13.30
C GLY A 27 0.01 -55.88 14.08
N ALA A 28 0.90 -54.91 13.93
CA ALA A 28 0.58 -53.51 14.18
C ALA A 28 1.35 -52.64 13.17
N LYS A 29 0.61 -52.01 12.25
CA LYS A 29 1.14 -50.94 11.41
C LYS A 29 1.47 -49.76 12.32
N ASP A 30 2.68 -49.25 12.21
CA ASP A 30 3.16 -48.10 12.96
C ASP A 30 2.21 -46.91 12.78
N ALA A 31 1.64 -46.45 13.89
CA ALA A 31 1.13 -45.09 13.97
C ALA A 31 2.35 -44.16 13.87
N GLN A 32 2.55 -43.55 12.71
CA GLN A 32 3.56 -42.52 12.53
C GLN A 32 3.30 -41.39 13.53
N ALA A 33 4.20 -41.26 14.51
CA ALA A 33 4.30 -40.07 15.33
C ALA A 33 4.45 -38.85 14.40
N ALA A 34 3.77 -37.76 14.75
CA ALA A 34 3.90 -36.48 14.05
C ALA A 34 5.38 -36.13 13.84
N PRO A 35 5.76 -35.57 12.68
CA PRO A 35 7.15 -35.18 12.43
C PRO A 35 7.64 -34.27 13.56
N ARG A 36 8.80 -34.64 14.11
CA ARG A 36 9.54 -33.87 15.11
C ARG A 36 9.70 -32.44 14.58
N ALA A 37 9.40 -31.45 15.42
CA ALA A 37 9.62 -30.03 15.11
C ALA A 37 11.03 -29.84 14.55
N ALA A 38 11.16 -29.12 13.44
CA ALA A 38 12.47 -28.66 12.99
C ALA A 38 13.12 -27.92 14.16
N GLU A 39 14.37 -28.27 14.49
CA GLU A 39 15.12 -27.54 15.53
C GLU A 39 15.14 -26.06 15.15
N ALA A 40 14.84 -25.19 16.12
CA ALA A 40 14.93 -23.76 15.91
C ALA A 40 16.38 -23.45 15.53
N ASP A 41 16.57 -22.89 14.34
CA ASP A 41 17.85 -22.30 13.99
C ASP A 41 17.94 -20.99 14.76
N ASP A 42 18.65 -21.01 15.89
CA ASP A 42 18.88 -19.86 16.78
C ASP A 42 19.73 -18.76 16.12
N ALA A 43 20.05 -18.88 14.83
CA ALA A 43 20.72 -17.84 14.05
C ALA A 43 19.91 -16.53 14.06
N PRO A 44 20.54 -15.40 14.42
CA PRO A 44 19.89 -14.10 14.38
C PRO A 44 19.43 -13.71 12.97
N VAL A 45 18.28 -13.03 12.88
CA VAL A 45 17.83 -12.39 11.64
C VAL A 45 18.41 -10.98 11.58
N THR A 46 19.29 -10.73 10.61
CA THR A 46 19.85 -9.39 10.36
C THR A 46 18.82 -8.53 9.64
N LEU A 47 18.30 -7.52 10.32
CA LEU A 47 17.45 -6.48 9.74
C LEU A 47 18.32 -5.32 9.25
N ASP A 48 18.04 -4.82 8.06
CA ASP A 48 18.75 -3.67 7.48
C ASP A 48 17.77 -2.57 7.09
N TRP A 49 18.28 -1.34 6.94
CA TRP A 49 17.49 -0.24 6.40
C TRP A 49 17.40 -0.39 4.89
N LEU A 50 16.21 -0.15 4.35
CA LEU A 50 15.95 -0.27 2.93
C LEU A 50 16.81 0.72 2.14
N GLU A 51 16.86 1.97 2.60
CA GLU A 51 17.80 2.98 2.14
C GLU A 51 18.95 3.18 3.13
N ASP A 52 20.10 3.64 2.63
CA ASP A 52 21.18 4.12 3.49
C ASP A 52 20.69 5.28 4.37
N GLY A 53 20.99 5.28 5.68
CA GLY A 53 20.74 6.44 6.54
C GLY A 53 20.02 6.20 7.87
N GLY A 54 19.68 4.95 8.22
CA GLY A 54 19.10 4.63 9.53
C GLY A 54 17.73 5.27 9.78
N LEU A 55 17.33 5.40 11.05
CA LEU A 55 16.01 5.94 11.40
C LEU A 55 15.85 7.45 11.11
N GLY A 56 16.96 8.20 11.08
CA GLY A 56 16.95 9.65 10.83
C GLY A 56 16.03 10.42 11.79
N ALA A 57 15.20 11.31 11.24
CA ALA A 57 14.21 12.09 11.99
C ALA A 57 12.79 11.46 12.02
N ALA A 58 12.63 10.24 11.50
CA ALA A 58 11.34 9.55 11.54
C ALA A 58 10.96 9.14 12.98
N PRO A 59 9.66 9.05 13.32
CA PRO A 59 9.24 8.70 14.68
C PRO A 59 9.69 7.29 15.09
N GLY A 60 9.72 6.35 14.14
CA GLY A 60 10.08 4.95 14.38
C GLY A 60 9.83 4.12 13.13
N SER A 61 10.21 2.85 13.19
CA SER A 61 10.09 1.90 12.07
C SER A 61 9.42 0.61 12.53
N THR A 62 8.61 0.00 11.67
CA THR A 62 7.97 -1.31 11.90
C THR A 62 8.29 -2.22 10.72
N VAL A 63 8.75 -3.44 11.02
CA VAL A 63 9.14 -4.44 10.03
C VAL A 63 8.47 -5.77 10.35
N GLY A 64 8.02 -6.48 9.32
CA GLY A 64 7.57 -7.85 9.44
C GLY A 64 8.67 -8.85 9.10
N VAL A 65 8.73 -9.93 9.87
CA VAL A 65 9.71 -11.00 9.74
C VAL A 65 8.97 -12.34 9.69
N PRO A 66 9.18 -13.16 8.65
CA PRO A 66 8.57 -14.47 8.57
C PRO A 66 9.38 -15.53 9.32
N TRP A 67 8.71 -16.60 9.73
CA TRP A 67 9.32 -17.74 10.41
C TRP A 67 8.92 -19.06 9.75
N PRO A 68 9.85 -20.03 9.65
CA PRO A 68 9.50 -21.36 9.15
C PRO A 68 8.43 -22.05 10.02
N LYS A 69 7.60 -22.87 9.37
CA LYS A 69 6.53 -23.64 10.01
C LYS A 69 7.05 -24.48 11.18
N GLY A 70 6.37 -24.39 12.32
CA GLY A 70 6.65 -25.17 13.51
C GLY A 70 7.77 -24.64 14.41
N VAL A 71 8.48 -23.58 14.01
CA VAL A 71 9.67 -23.08 14.75
C VAL A 71 9.27 -22.32 16.02
N TYR A 72 8.43 -21.28 15.91
CA TYR A 72 8.03 -20.45 17.05
C TYR A 72 6.54 -20.55 17.34
N ARG A 73 6.21 -20.58 18.63
CA ARG A 73 4.83 -20.52 19.13
C ARG A 73 4.48 -19.09 19.53
N GLU A 74 3.19 -18.84 19.76
CA GLU A 74 2.64 -17.50 19.99
C GLU A 74 3.23 -16.77 21.21
N ASP A 75 3.73 -17.51 22.20
CA ASP A 75 4.38 -16.98 23.41
C ASP A 75 5.86 -16.62 23.23
N GLN A 76 6.43 -16.87 22.03
CA GLN A 76 7.81 -16.52 21.71
C GLN A 76 8.05 -15.02 21.86
N LYS A 77 9.14 -14.68 22.57
CA LYS A 77 9.60 -13.31 22.74
C LYS A 77 10.79 -13.05 21.83
N PHE A 78 10.94 -11.79 21.42
CA PHE A 78 12.06 -11.36 20.58
C PHE A 78 12.82 -10.20 21.20
N ALA A 79 14.12 -10.17 20.97
CA ALA A 79 15.03 -9.10 21.34
C ALA A 79 15.76 -8.59 20.10
N VAL A 80 16.16 -7.32 20.11
CA VAL A 80 16.96 -6.72 19.06
C VAL A 80 18.26 -6.16 19.66
N THR A 81 19.37 -6.31 18.96
CA THR A 81 20.62 -5.61 19.23
C THR A 81 21.10 -4.83 18.01
N ASP A 82 21.89 -3.78 18.21
CA ASP A 82 22.62 -3.12 17.14
C ASP A 82 23.92 -3.89 16.78
N ALA A 83 24.69 -3.33 15.83
CA ALA A 83 25.94 -3.90 15.36
C ALA A 83 27.03 -4.00 16.45
N ASP A 84 26.95 -3.20 17.51
CA ASP A 84 27.87 -3.22 18.65
C ASP A 84 27.40 -4.20 19.75
N GLY A 85 26.29 -4.91 19.52
CA GLY A 85 25.68 -5.84 20.49
C GLY A 85 24.90 -5.13 21.60
N LYS A 86 24.66 -3.82 21.50
CA LYS A 86 23.85 -3.09 22.47
C LYS A 86 22.38 -3.38 22.23
N ALA A 87 21.64 -3.63 23.31
CA ALA A 87 20.22 -3.92 23.23
C ALA A 87 19.41 -2.70 22.75
N VAL A 88 18.52 -2.95 21.79
CA VAL A 88 17.58 -1.97 21.24
C VAL A 88 16.15 -2.36 21.69
N PRO A 89 15.38 -1.45 22.31
CA PRO A 89 14.00 -1.72 22.67
C PRO A 89 13.16 -2.08 21.43
N VAL A 90 12.49 -3.23 21.51
CA VAL A 90 11.63 -3.76 20.45
C VAL A 90 10.29 -4.18 21.03
N GLN A 91 9.23 -3.90 20.29
CA GLN A 91 7.89 -4.42 20.56
C GLN A 91 7.49 -5.35 19.44
N SER A 92 7.12 -6.58 19.80
CA SER A 92 6.83 -7.64 18.83
C SER A 92 5.40 -8.16 18.99
N TRP A 93 4.73 -8.48 17.87
CA TRP A 93 3.41 -9.10 17.88
C TRP A 93 3.21 -10.01 16.66
N PRO A 94 2.36 -11.06 16.76
CA PRO A 94 2.02 -11.88 15.60
C PRO A 94 1.16 -11.11 14.60
N ILE A 95 1.41 -11.35 13.31
CA ILE A 95 0.56 -10.84 12.21
C ILE A 95 0.10 -11.95 11.26
N ALA A 96 0.67 -13.15 11.36
CA ALA A 96 0.18 -14.35 10.69
C ALA A 96 0.59 -15.64 11.42
N TYR A 97 -0.19 -16.69 11.23
CA TYR A 97 0.04 -18.02 11.78
C TYR A 97 0.00 -19.08 10.68
N TRP A 98 0.79 -20.13 10.85
CA TRP A 98 0.68 -21.34 10.06
C TRP A 98 -0.55 -22.16 10.48
N PRO A 99 -1.03 -23.10 9.65
CA PRO A 99 -2.17 -23.97 9.99
C PRO A 99 -1.98 -24.81 11.27
N ASP A 100 -0.73 -25.09 11.66
CA ASP A 100 -0.39 -25.81 12.92
C ASP A 100 -0.37 -24.88 14.16
N GLY A 101 -0.72 -23.61 13.99
CA GLY A 101 -0.76 -22.58 15.02
C GLY A 101 0.59 -21.95 15.35
N SER A 102 1.69 -22.36 14.73
CA SER A 102 2.98 -21.69 14.86
C SER A 102 2.98 -20.31 14.18
N LEU A 103 3.89 -19.44 14.57
CA LEU A 103 4.03 -18.09 13.98
C LEU A 103 4.50 -18.21 12.53
N LYS A 104 3.75 -17.61 11.59
CA LYS A 104 4.16 -17.46 10.18
C LYS A 104 4.86 -16.13 9.98
N TRP A 105 4.30 -15.06 10.54
CA TRP A 105 4.88 -13.71 10.52
C TRP A 105 4.71 -13.01 11.86
N THR A 106 5.74 -12.29 12.28
CA THR A 106 5.67 -11.32 13.38
C THR A 106 6.06 -9.94 12.88
N ALA A 107 5.48 -8.92 13.50
CA ALA A 107 5.87 -7.54 13.31
C ALA A 107 6.73 -7.08 14.50
N HIS A 108 7.69 -6.21 14.23
CA HIS A 108 8.64 -5.67 15.19
C HIS A 108 8.74 -4.16 15.01
N ALA A 109 8.42 -3.41 16.07
CA ALA A 109 8.53 -1.95 16.10
C ALA A 109 9.76 -1.53 16.90
N VAL A 110 10.53 -0.59 16.35
CA VAL A 110 11.67 0.06 17.03
C VAL A 110 11.53 1.58 16.95
N GLY A 111 11.88 2.27 18.03
CA GLY A 111 11.93 3.74 18.11
C GLY A 111 13.35 4.31 18.01
N SER A 112 14.37 3.45 17.85
CA SER A 112 15.78 3.83 17.82
C SER A 112 16.60 2.74 17.15
N GLY A 113 17.82 3.09 16.71
CA GLY A 113 18.77 2.16 16.11
C GLY A 113 19.31 2.72 14.79
N ASN A 114 20.61 2.58 14.59
CA ASN A 114 21.30 2.98 13.36
C ASN A 114 22.03 1.76 12.79
N GLY A 115 22.17 1.71 11.47
CA GLY A 115 22.79 0.58 10.79
C GLY A 115 22.02 -0.73 10.97
N LYS A 116 22.71 -1.85 10.79
CA LYS A 116 22.14 -3.20 10.87
C LYS A 116 21.71 -3.54 12.30
N LEU A 117 20.53 -4.14 12.40
CA LEU A 117 19.98 -4.65 13.65
C LEU A 117 19.89 -6.17 13.59
N SER A 118 20.00 -6.83 14.74
CA SER A 118 19.98 -8.29 14.86
C SER A 118 18.80 -8.72 15.72
N LEU A 119 17.84 -9.44 15.14
CA LEU A 119 16.64 -9.94 15.81
C LEU A 119 16.85 -11.40 16.24
N THR A 120 16.64 -11.69 17.52
CA THR A 120 16.78 -13.03 18.10
C THR A 120 15.60 -13.40 19.00
N ALA A 121 15.43 -14.70 19.24
CA ALA A 121 14.60 -15.18 20.34
C ALA A 121 15.18 -14.70 21.68
N GLY A 122 14.39 -13.94 22.45
CA GLY A 122 14.90 -13.35 23.67
C GLY A 122 13.98 -12.34 24.33
N GLN A 123 14.37 -11.85 25.49
CA GLN A 123 13.62 -10.84 26.23
C GLN A 123 13.99 -9.43 25.70
N ALA A 124 12.98 -8.69 25.23
CA ALA A 124 13.17 -7.33 24.76
C ALA A 124 13.70 -6.40 25.86
N ALA A 125 14.57 -5.46 25.45
CA ALA A 125 14.97 -4.34 26.30
C ALA A 125 13.81 -3.36 26.52
N VAL A 126 13.80 -2.71 27.68
CA VAL A 126 12.82 -1.68 28.04
C VAL A 126 13.32 -0.33 27.52
N PRO A 127 12.48 0.47 26.85
CA PRO A 127 12.90 1.81 26.42
C PRO A 127 13.06 2.76 27.60
N ASP A 128 14.10 3.59 27.58
CA ASP A 128 14.34 4.63 28.59
C ASP A 128 13.17 5.62 28.68
N LYS A 129 12.57 5.94 27.53
CA LYS A 129 11.40 6.81 27.39
C LYS A 129 10.23 6.02 26.81
N GLN A 130 9.46 5.38 27.68
CA GLN A 130 8.35 4.51 27.26
C GLN A 130 7.18 5.32 26.71
N VAL A 131 6.48 4.71 25.74
CA VAL A 131 5.17 5.17 25.32
C VAL A 131 4.14 4.81 26.40
N THR A 132 3.27 5.76 26.74
CA THR A 132 2.12 5.52 27.62
C THR A 132 0.83 6.03 26.99
N VAL A 133 -0.26 5.29 27.21
CA VAL A 133 -1.60 5.64 26.71
C VAL A 133 -2.57 5.69 27.89
N ASP A 134 -3.16 6.85 28.13
CA ASP A 134 -4.19 7.05 29.13
C ASP A 134 -5.54 7.33 28.46
N LYS A 135 -6.58 6.59 28.88
CA LYS A 135 -7.94 6.66 28.31
C LYS A 135 -8.91 7.45 29.18
N SER A 136 -8.45 8.33 30.07
CA SER A 136 -9.30 9.09 31.00
C SER A 136 -9.85 10.39 30.40
N GLY A 137 -11.00 10.83 30.92
CA GLY A 137 -11.70 12.01 30.41
C GLY A 137 -12.14 11.84 28.94
N GLY A 138 -12.77 12.87 28.36
CA GLY A 138 -13.22 12.89 26.95
C GLY A 138 -12.10 12.81 25.90
N THR A 139 -10.91 12.36 26.26
CA THR A 139 -9.69 12.33 25.44
C THR A 139 -8.93 11.00 25.58
N ILE A 140 -8.02 10.74 24.65
CA ILE A 140 -6.95 9.73 24.78
C ILE A 140 -5.63 10.50 24.84
N THR A 141 -4.85 10.32 25.89
CA THR A 141 -3.55 10.97 26.04
C THR A 141 -2.45 9.97 25.70
N VAL A 142 -1.60 10.28 24.73
CA VAL A 142 -0.45 9.45 24.35
C VAL A 142 0.82 10.24 24.64
N SER A 143 1.73 9.68 25.43
CA SER A 143 3.07 10.25 25.68
C SER A 143 4.12 9.37 25.04
N THR A 144 5.12 9.97 24.37
CA THR A 144 6.33 9.28 23.88
C THR A 144 7.47 9.31 24.89
N GLY A 145 7.25 9.93 26.07
CA GLY A 145 8.30 10.31 27.00
C GLY A 145 9.06 11.60 26.61
N VAL A 146 8.79 12.17 25.43
CA VAL A 146 9.29 13.51 25.02
C VAL A 146 8.12 14.46 24.76
N ILE A 147 7.12 14.00 24.01
CA ILE A 147 5.92 14.77 23.69
C ILE A 147 4.70 14.09 24.26
N THR A 148 3.62 14.85 24.45
CA THR A 148 2.32 14.34 24.86
C THR A 148 1.24 14.89 23.95
N ALA A 149 0.52 14.01 23.26
CA ALA A 149 -0.62 14.34 22.41
C ALA A 149 -1.93 14.01 23.12
N LYS A 150 -2.87 14.97 23.15
CA LYS A 150 -4.24 14.75 23.62
C LYS A 150 -5.18 14.63 22.44
N ILE A 151 -5.76 13.46 22.25
CA ILE A 151 -6.63 13.11 21.12
C ILE A 151 -8.08 13.22 21.58
N GLY A 152 -8.92 13.90 20.81
CA GLY A 152 -10.36 14.01 21.09
C GLY A 152 -11.10 12.72 20.77
N LYS A 153 -12.11 12.36 21.57
CA LYS A 153 -12.99 11.21 21.30
C LYS A 153 -14.25 11.54 20.50
N SER A 154 -14.54 12.84 20.31
CA SER A 154 -15.75 13.34 19.65
C SER A 154 -15.57 14.79 19.19
N GLY A 155 -16.49 15.27 18.35
CA GLY A 155 -16.48 16.64 17.83
C GLY A 155 -15.48 16.81 16.68
N ALA A 156 -15.04 18.06 16.43
CA ALA A 156 -14.25 18.37 15.24
C ALA A 156 -12.72 18.42 15.42
N THR A 157 -12.25 18.37 16.65
CA THR A 157 -10.81 18.44 16.95
C THR A 157 -10.25 17.06 17.21
N LEU A 158 -9.46 16.55 16.26
CA LEU A 158 -8.78 15.25 16.36
C LEU A 158 -7.68 15.31 17.41
N ILE A 159 -6.76 16.28 17.31
CA ILE A 159 -5.68 16.48 18.26
C ILE A 159 -5.90 17.80 18.98
N LYS A 160 -6.33 17.72 20.25
CA LYS A 160 -6.62 18.88 21.09
C LYS A 160 -5.36 19.69 21.36
N SER A 161 -4.27 19.02 21.73
CA SER A 161 -2.97 19.65 22.01
C SER A 161 -1.82 18.67 21.83
N VAL A 162 -0.65 19.18 21.46
CA VAL A 162 0.65 18.50 21.51
C VAL A 162 1.57 19.35 22.39
N THR A 163 2.08 18.77 23.47
CA THR A 163 2.97 19.45 24.42
C THR A 163 4.33 18.78 24.45
N ARG A 164 5.39 19.57 24.71
CA ARG A 164 6.72 19.10 25.07
C ARG A 164 7.05 19.64 26.46
N GLY A 165 7.12 18.77 27.46
CA GLY A 165 7.07 19.19 28.85
C GLY A 165 5.81 20.02 29.14
N SER A 166 5.97 21.20 29.73
CA SER A 166 4.87 22.15 30.00
C SER A 166 4.53 23.05 28.81
N THR A 167 5.32 23.06 27.74
CA THR A 167 5.14 23.94 26.59
C THR A 167 4.16 23.33 25.59
N GLU A 168 3.06 24.03 25.31
CA GLU A 168 2.13 23.66 24.23
C GLU A 168 2.71 24.03 22.86
N ILE A 169 3.07 23.04 22.06
CA ILE A 169 3.71 23.26 20.75
C ILE A 169 2.66 23.47 19.65
N ALA A 170 1.58 22.69 19.69
CA ALA A 170 0.48 22.81 18.73
C ALA A 170 -0.85 22.45 19.39
N ARG A 171 -1.94 22.96 18.84
CA ARG A 171 -3.31 22.67 19.29
C ARG A 171 -4.29 22.71 18.14
N ASN A 172 -5.52 22.27 18.40
CA ASN A 172 -6.63 22.33 17.45
C ASN A 172 -6.35 21.64 16.10
N GLY A 173 -5.66 20.49 16.14
CA GLY A 173 -5.46 19.60 15.00
C GLY A 173 -6.80 19.10 14.48
N ARG A 174 -7.17 19.51 13.27
CA ARG A 174 -8.49 19.24 12.66
C ARG A 174 -8.40 19.03 11.15
N LEU A 175 -9.38 18.32 10.61
CA LEU A 175 -9.55 18.14 9.16
C LEU A 175 -10.40 19.29 8.61
N VAL A 176 -10.01 19.82 7.46
CA VAL A 176 -10.72 20.89 6.75
C VAL A 176 -11.05 20.45 5.33
N LEU A 177 -12.26 20.77 4.89
CA LEU A 177 -12.74 20.50 3.54
C LEU A 177 -13.45 21.73 2.99
N ILE A 178 -13.16 22.06 1.74
CA ILE A 178 -13.82 23.10 0.94
C ILE A 178 -14.50 22.38 -0.22
N ARG A 179 -15.82 22.52 -0.29
CA ARG A 179 -16.64 22.04 -1.41
C ARG A 179 -16.99 23.21 -2.32
N GLN A 180 -16.97 22.97 -3.62
CA GLN A 180 -17.61 23.82 -4.62
C GLN A 180 -18.84 23.05 -5.14
N PRO A 181 -20.07 23.58 -4.98
CA PRO A 181 -21.29 22.86 -5.32
C PRO A 181 -21.61 22.86 -6.83
N GLU A 182 -21.01 23.79 -7.58
CA GLU A 182 -21.24 24.02 -8.99
C GLU A 182 -19.91 24.32 -9.66
N ILE A 183 -19.60 23.65 -10.76
CA ILE A 183 -18.52 24.00 -11.68
C ILE A 183 -19.12 24.53 -12.97
N GLU A 184 -18.51 25.56 -13.53
CA GLU A 184 -18.87 26.07 -14.84
C GLU A 184 -17.73 25.72 -15.80
N ASP A 185 -18.09 25.35 -17.03
CA ASP A 185 -17.11 25.00 -18.06
C ASP A 185 -16.47 26.27 -18.71
N GLU A 186 -16.98 27.47 -18.39
CA GLU A 186 -16.52 28.76 -18.92
C GLU A 186 -16.20 29.80 -17.82
N ASP A 187 -15.49 30.89 -18.19
CA ASP A 187 -14.93 31.89 -17.26
C ASP A 187 -15.94 32.96 -16.74
N GLN A 188 -17.26 32.79 -16.95
CA GLN A 188 -18.25 33.85 -16.67
C GLN A 188 -19.00 33.70 -15.32
N GLY A 189 -18.64 32.69 -14.53
CA GLY A 189 -19.36 32.27 -13.32
C GLY A 189 -19.01 32.95 -12.01
N THR A 190 -19.92 32.82 -11.04
CA THR A 190 -19.64 33.14 -9.63
C THR A 190 -19.29 31.88 -8.87
N VAL A 191 -18.03 31.75 -8.44
CA VAL A 191 -17.59 30.61 -7.62
C VAL A 191 -18.16 30.69 -6.19
N ARG A 192 -18.99 29.73 -5.82
CA ARG A 192 -19.47 29.53 -4.44
C ARG A 192 -18.70 28.41 -3.77
N THR A 193 -18.40 28.55 -2.48
CA THR A 193 -17.73 27.51 -1.70
C THR A 193 -18.40 27.28 -0.35
N GLU A 194 -18.30 26.06 0.15
CA GLU A 194 -18.78 25.64 1.45
C GLU A 194 -17.65 25.01 2.25
N ARG A 195 -17.57 25.31 3.55
CA ARG A 195 -16.54 24.75 4.43
C ARG A 195 -17.13 23.68 5.34
N PHE A 196 -16.43 22.57 5.45
CA PHE A 196 -16.73 21.44 6.32
C PHE A 196 -15.54 21.22 7.25
N GLU A 197 -15.82 20.70 8.43
CA GLU A 197 -14.79 20.21 9.36
C GLU A 197 -14.98 18.71 9.59
N GLY A 198 -13.89 18.00 9.89
CA GLY A 198 -14.00 16.61 10.33
C GLY A 198 -14.91 16.51 11.56
N ALA A 199 -15.68 15.43 11.67
CA ALA A 199 -16.53 15.11 12.82
C ALA A 199 -16.26 13.66 13.22
N ILE A 200 -15.66 13.49 14.39
CA ILE A 200 -15.24 12.19 14.93
C ILE A 200 -16.48 11.36 15.27
N SER A 201 -16.57 10.15 14.73
CA SER A 201 -17.59 9.16 15.07
C SER A 201 -17.05 8.10 16.03
N ALA A 202 -15.79 7.69 15.90
CA ALA A 202 -15.16 6.67 16.74
C ALA A 202 -13.67 6.91 16.93
N VAL A 203 -13.14 6.47 18.08
CA VAL A 203 -11.70 6.47 18.36
C VAL A 203 -11.31 5.17 19.04
N THR A 204 -10.35 4.47 18.44
CA THR A 204 -9.89 3.15 18.87
C THR A 204 -8.38 3.19 19.13
N VAL A 205 -7.96 2.71 20.31
CA VAL A 205 -6.54 2.44 20.55
C VAL A 205 -6.26 1.04 20.03
N GLU A 206 -5.67 0.95 18.84
CA GLU A 206 -5.33 -0.31 18.17
C GLU A 206 -4.08 -0.95 18.80
N GLN A 207 -3.15 -0.13 19.29
CA GLN A 207 -1.94 -0.61 19.96
C GLN A 207 -1.56 0.30 21.13
N SER A 208 -1.13 -0.30 22.24
CA SER A 208 -0.69 0.38 23.46
C SER A 208 0.45 -0.40 24.12
N GLY A 209 1.65 -0.33 23.53
CA GLY A 209 2.84 -0.93 24.11
C GLY A 209 3.93 0.12 24.42
N PRO A 210 5.01 -0.28 25.11
CA PRO A 210 6.03 0.64 25.62
C PRO A 210 6.92 1.24 24.53
N VAL A 211 6.95 0.65 23.32
CA VAL A 211 7.73 1.16 22.18
C VAL A 211 6.84 1.87 21.17
N ARG A 212 5.64 1.36 20.90
CA ARG A 212 4.73 1.90 19.88
C ARG A 212 3.27 1.91 20.35
N ALA A 213 2.57 3.00 20.06
CA ALA A 213 1.13 3.12 20.20
C ALA A 213 0.49 3.61 18.90
N VAL A 214 -0.73 3.11 18.62
CA VAL A 214 -1.52 3.46 17.45
C VAL A 214 -2.94 3.82 17.88
N VAL A 215 -3.41 4.98 17.44
CA VAL A 215 -4.78 5.44 17.68
C VAL A 215 -5.46 5.69 16.34
N LYS A 216 -6.53 4.95 16.06
CA LYS A 216 -7.42 5.14 14.92
C LYS A 216 -8.56 6.08 15.28
N ILE A 217 -8.90 7.00 14.37
CA ILE A 217 -9.98 7.96 14.47
C ILE A 217 -10.80 7.88 13.19
N ASP A 218 -12.06 7.48 13.30
CA ASP A 218 -13.01 7.43 12.18
C ASP A 218 -13.99 8.60 12.26
N GLY A 219 -14.50 9.04 11.11
CA GLY A 219 -15.48 10.11 11.06
C GLY A 219 -15.89 10.49 9.64
N THR A 220 -16.52 11.65 9.52
CA THR A 220 -16.96 12.25 8.25
C THR A 220 -16.71 13.75 8.25
N HIS A 221 -16.78 14.41 7.11
CA HIS A 221 -16.74 15.87 7.02
C HIS A 221 -18.16 16.45 7.15
N ARG A 222 -18.36 17.38 8.09
CA ARG A 222 -19.68 17.90 8.45
C ARG A 222 -19.78 19.43 8.32
N LYS A 223 -20.91 19.88 7.80
CA LYS A 223 -21.40 21.27 7.81
C LYS A 223 -22.89 21.23 8.12
N ASP A 224 -23.30 21.88 9.21
CA ASP A 224 -24.68 21.85 9.69
C ASP A 224 -25.21 20.40 9.86
N LYS A 225 -26.23 20.04 9.06
CA LYS A 225 -26.82 18.69 9.02
C LYS A 225 -26.19 17.77 7.97
N ARG A 226 -25.39 18.32 7.04
CA ARG A 226 -24.76 17.54 5.97
C ARG A 226 -23.47 16.91 6.47
N SER A 227 -23.31 15.62 6.20
CA SER A 227 -22.13 14.82 6.48
C SER A 227 -21.83 13.97 5.25
N TRP A 228 -20.56 13.92 4.84
CA TRP A 228 -20.07 13.17 3.69
C TRP A 228 -18.55 13.02 3.79
N LEU A 229 -17.94 12.38 2.81
CA LEU A 229 -16.52 12.10 2.69
C LEU A 229 -15.96 11.45 3.96
N PRO A 230 -16.29 10.18 4.23
CA PRO A 230 -15.73 9.43 5.35
C PRO A 230 -14.21 9.51 5.40
N PHE A 231 -13.67 9.59 6.61
CA PHE A 231 -12.24 9.53 6.84
C PHE A 231 -11.89 8.47 7.88
N SER A 232 -10.69 7.91 7.74
CA SER A 232 -10.01 7.10 8.75
C SER A 232 -8.60 7.65 8.95
N ILE A 233 -8.30 8.11 10.15
CA ILE A 233 -6.97 8.61 10.54
C ILE A 233 -6.30 7.64 11.49
N ARG A 234 -5.03 7.29 11.24
CA ARG A 234 -4.19 6.60 12.22
C ARG A 234 -3.03 7.47 12.68
N LEU A 235 -2.87 7.60 13.98
CA LEU A 235 -1.77 8.31 14.62
C LEU A 235 -0.78 7.32 15.22
N TYR A 236 0.48 7.40 14.81
CA TYR A 236 1.56 6.51 15.23
C TYR A 236 2.55 7.25 16.11
N PHE A 237 2.74 6.73 17.31
CA PHE A 237 3.66 7.27 18.32
C PHE A 237 4.69 6.21 18.71
N TYR A 238 5.93 6.63 18.88
CA TYR A 238 7.05 5.76 19.23
C TYR A 238 7.84 6.29 20.43
N ALA A 239 8.47 5.38 21.16
CA ALA A 239 9.25 5.67 22.36
C ALA A 239 10.39 6.64 22.05
N GLY A 240 10.52 7.69 22.85
CA GLY A 240 11.60 8.68 22.74
C GLY A 240 11.49 9.66 21.58
N ALA A 241 10.53 9.49 20.65
CA ALA A 241 10.34 10.39 19.52
C ALA A 241 9.75 11.74 19.96
N ASP A 242 10.20 12.83 19.35
CA ASP A 242 9.55 14.14 19.43
C ASP A 242 8.56 14.41 18.28
N SER A 243 8.28 13.35 17.52
CA SER A 243 7.45 13.36 16.33
C SER A 243 6.37 12.30 16.37
N PHE A 244 5.40 12.43 15.47
CA PHE A 244 4.38 11.42 15.22
C PHE A 244 4.00 11.41 13.74
N ARG A 245 3.54 10.25 13.26
CA ARG A 245 3.05 10.06 11.89
C ARG A 245 1.52 9.98 11.90
N MET A 246 0.89 10.59 10.90
CA MET A 246 -0.54 10.52 10.62
C MET A 246 -0.75 9.86 9.25
N VAL A 247 -1.53 8.78 9.20
CA VAL A 247 -2.02 8.17 7.96
C VAL A 247 -3.47 8.62 7.78
N HIS A 248 -3.75 9.38 6.73
CA HIS A 248 -5.03 10.03 6.46
C HIS A 248 -5.70 9.40 5.24
N THR A 249 -6.75 8.62 5.44
CA THR A 249 -7.55 8.03 4.37
C THR A 249 -8.86 8.78 4.20
N ILE A 250 -9.24 9.08 2.96
CA ILE A 250 -10.62 9.45 2.58
C ILE A 250 -11.25 8.36 1.73
N THR A 251 -12.57 8.26 1.78
CA THR A 251 -13.37 7.48 0.83
C THR A 251 -14.40 8.39 0.20
N PHE A 252 -14.41 8.49 -1.13
CA PHE A 252 -15.29 9.40 -1.86
C PHE A 252 -16.72 8.84 -1.90
N ASP A 253 -17.68 9.56 -1.31
CA ASP A 253 -19.12 9.24 -1.34
C ASP A 253 -19.96 10.39 -1.93
N GLY A 254 -19.30 11.35 -2.58
CA GLY A 254 -19.93 12.51 -3.20
C GLY A 254 -20.68 12.15 -4.48
N THR A 255 -21.57 13.04 -4.91
CA THR A 255 -22.28 12.90 -6.19
C THR A 255 -21.67 13.83 -7.24
N GLN A 256 -21.26 13.25 -8.37
CA GLN A 256 -20.87 13.99 -9.57
C GLN A 256 -21.42 13.24 -10.79
N GLU A 257 -22.34 13.87 -11.51
CA GLU A 257 -23.02 13.27 -12.66
C GLU A 257 -22.45 13.83 -13.97
N PRO A 258 -22.14 12.98 -14.97
CA PRO A 258 -21.73 13.45 -16.29
C PRO A 258 -22.77 14.41 -16.89
N GLY A 259 -22.28 15.49 -17.51
CA GLY A 259 -23.15 16.53 -18.08
C GLY A 259 -23.89 17.41 -17.07
N LYS A 260 -23.67 17.25 -15.75
CA LYS A 260 -24.19 18.15 -14.71
C LYS A 260 -23.10 19.07 -14.18
N ALA A 261 -23.40 20.36 -14.11
CA ALA A 261 -22.57 21.38 -13.47
C ALA A 261 -22.63 21.31 -11.93
N SER A 262 -23.75 20.83 -11.37
CA SER A 262 -23.96 20.71 -9.93
C SER A 262 -23.46 19.37 -9.39
N GLY A 263 -22.81 19.38 -8.23
CA GLY A 263 -22.30 18.17 -7.61
C GLY A 263 -21.45 18.43 -6.38
N ASP A 264 -20.59 17.47 -6.06
CA ASP A 264 -19.69 17.49 -4.92
C ASP A 264 -18.24 17.59 -5.37
N PHE A 265 -17.85 18.79 -5.80
CA PHE A 265 -16.48 19.05 -6.24
C PHE A 265 -15.63 19.48 -5.05
N ILE A 266 -14.61 18.68 -4.73
CA ILE A 266 -13.65 19.02 -3.68
C ILE A 266 -12.79 20.16 -4.22
N ARG A 267 -12.92 21.35 -3.62
CA ARG A 267 -12.06 22.50 -3.93
C ARG A 267 -10.80 22.51 -3.08
N GLY A 268 -10.81 21.91 -1.89
CA GLY A 268 -9.61 21.76 -1.08
C GLY A 268 -9.84 20.84 0.11
N ILE A 269 -8.88 20.00 0.43
CA ILE A 269 -8.93 19.10 1.59
C ILE A 269 -7.58 19.07 2.28
N GLY A 270 -7.56 19.11 3.62
CA GLY A 270 -6.30 19.19 4.34
C GLY A 270 -6.38 19.02 5.85
N VAL A 271 -5.20 19.05 6.48
CA VAL A 271 -5.02 18.97 7.94
C VAL A 271 -4.50 20.30 8.45
N ARG A 272 -5.05 20.76 9.57
CA ARG A 272 -4.81 22.11 10.10
C ARG A 272 -4.51 22.10 11.58
N PHE A 273 -3.52 22.89 11.99
CA PHE A 273 -3.14 23.12 13.39
C PHE A 273 -3.01 24.61 13.71
N THR A 274 -3.14 24.93 14.99
CA THR A 274 -2.77 26.22 15.57
C THR A 274 -1.45 26.07 16.33
N VAL A 275 -0.48 26.94 16.07
CA VAL A 275 0.85 26.94 16.69
C VAL A 275 1.01 28.22 17.52
N PRO A 276 1.12 28.15 18.85
CA PRO A 276 1.33 29.34 19.68
C PRO A 276 2.66 30.05 19.38
N MET A 277 2.63 31.38 19.20
CA MET A 277 3.78 32.21 18.82
C MET A 277 4.18 33.12 20.01
N ARG A 278 5.08 32.62 20.86
CA ARG A 278 5.40 33.22 22.18
C ARG A 278 6.51 34.27 22.12
N ASP A 279 7.40 34.15 21.14
CA ASP A 279 8.61 34.94 21.08
C ASP A 279 8.37 36.34 20.48
N GLN A 280 9.37 37.22 20.58
CA GLN A 280 9.38 38.47 19.82
C GLN A 280 9.35 38.17 18.32
N SER A 281 8.73 39.02 17.51
CA SER A 281 8.54 38.71 16.08
C SER A 281 9.84 38.53 15.28
N TYR A 282 10.97 39.07 15.75
CA TYR A 282 12.29 38.84 15.18
C TYR A 282 12.96 37.51 15.62
N ASP A 283 12.44 36.86 16.65
CA ASP A 283 12.83 35.52 17.15
C ASP A 283 11.81 34.43 16.73
N ARG A 284 10.80 34.81 15.92
CA ARG A 284 9.85 33.89 15.29
C ARG A 284 10.32 33.55 13.89
N HIS A 285 10.17 32.30 13.51
CA HIS A 285 10.93 31.66 12.45
C HIS A 285 10.02 30.86 11.52
N ILE A 286 10.19 31.06 10.21
CA ILE A 286 9.49 30.38 9.12
C ILE A 286 10.50 29.64 8.26
N ARG A 287 10.33 28.32 8.13
CA ARG A 287 11.15 27.46 7.26
C ARG A 287 10.22 26.74 6.29
N ILE A 288 10.52 26.75 4.99
CA ILE A 288 9.70 26.08 3.97
C ILE A 288 10.63 25.36 3.00
N GLY A 289 10.44 24.07 2.83
CA GLY A 289 11.27 23.21 1.98
C GLY A 289 11.02 23.45 0.49
N GLY A 290 12.11 23.64 -0.26
CA GLY A 290 12.15 23.68 -1.72
C GLY A 290 12.63 22.35 -2.30
N GLU A 291 13.48 22.38 -3.32
CA GLU A 291 14.06 21.17 -3.93
C GLU A 291 15.14 20.53 -3.03
N GLY A 292 15.09 19.20 -2.91
CA GLY A 292 15.99 18.46 -2.02
C GLY A 292 15.88 18.94 -0.58
N THR A 293 17.01 19.24 0.06
CA THR A 293 17.09 19.82 1.41
C THR A 293 17.18 21.35 1.41
N GLY A 294 17.07 21.99 0.24
CA GLY A 294 17.02 23.45 0.12
C GLY A 294 15.76 24.01 0.78
N MET A 295 15.85 25.20 1.39
CA MET A 295 14.71 25.78 2.11
C MET A 295 14.77 27.31 2.21
N LEU A 296 13.59 27.94 2.24
CA LEU A 296 13.42 29.31 2.73
C LEU A 296 13.73 29.32 4.23
N ARG A 297 14.54 30.29 4.70
CA ARG A 297 14.85 30.52 6.11
C ARG A 297 14.66 32.00 6.45
N GLU A 298 13.50 32.35 6.97
CA GLU A 298 13.15 33.73 7.32
C GLU A 298 12.66 33.87 8.76
N ALA A 299 12.71 35.08 9.30
CA ALA A 299 11.99 35.44 10.51
C ALA A 299 10.72 36.21 10.16
N VAL A 300 9.72 36.18 11.05
CA VAL A 300 8.48 36.96 10.89
C VAL A 300 8.82 38.45 10.77
N LYS A 301 9.75 38.96 11.59
CA LYS A 301 10.37 40.29 11.42
C LYS A 301 11.86 40.13 11.08
N GLY A 302 12.20 40.23 9.80
CA GLY A 302 13.58 40.16 9.33
C GLY A 302 14.42 41.35 9.79
N ILE A 303 15.54 41.10 10.46
CA ILE A 303 16.55 42.11 10.83
C ILE A 303 17.81 42.05 9.96
N THR A 304 17.85 41.15 9.00
CA THR A 304 18.92 41.03 7.99
C THR A 304 18.57 41.81 6.71
N GLY A 305 19.58 42.16 5.90
CA GLY A 305 19.38 42.83 4.62
C GLY A 305 18.79 44.26 4.71
N LEU A 306 18.75 44.84 5.91
CA LEU A 306 18.24 46.19 6.14
C LEU A 306 19.25 47.25 5.68
N ARG A 307 18.78 48.51 5.56
CA ARG A 307 19.65 49.67 5.27
C ARG A 307 20.66 49.99 6.39
N ARG A 308 20.46 49.45 7.59
CA ARG A 308 21.32 49.61 8.76
C ARG A 308 21.59 48.22 9.32
N ASP A 309 22.83 47.97 9.68
CA ASP A 309 23.28 46.68 10.22
C ASP A 309 23.03 46.64 11.73
N PRO A 310 22.24 45.69 12.27
CA PRO A 310 22.07 45.52 13.71
C PRO A 310 23.32 44.96 14.42
N GLY A 311 24.25 44.37 13.66
CA GLY A 311 25.44 43.68 14.11
C GLY A 311 25.53 42.26 13.53
N ALA A 312 26.73 41.83 13.13
CA ALA A 312 26.94 40.53 12.52
C ALA A 312 26.44 39.34 13.36
N ALA A 313 26.62 39.41 14.69
CA ALA A 313 26.13 38.38 15.61
C ALA A 313 24.59 38.28 15.61
N VAL A 314 23.89 39.41 15.51
CA VAL A 314 22.42 39.47 15.46
C VAL A 314 21.92 38.85 14.15
N GLN A 315 22.55 39.20 13.02
CA GLN A 315 22.19 38.64 11.72
C GLN A 315 22.43 37.13 11.64
N ALA A 316 23.57 36.67 12.14
CA ALA A 316 23.92 35.25 12.17
C ALA A 316 22.93 34.46 13.04
N ALA A 317 22.61 34.95 14.25
CA ALA A 317 21.64 34.32 15.14
C ALA A 317 20.25 34.21 14.49
N GLN A 318 19.75 35.28 13.87
CA GLN A 318 18.43 35.23 13.22
C GLN A 318 18.39 34.22 12.07
N PHE A 319 19.41 34.21 11.22
CA PHE A 319 19.47 33.25 10.11
C PHE A 319 19.57 31.81 10.61
N ALA A 320 20.35 31.57 11.68
CA ALA A 320 20.47 30.29 12.36
C ALA A 320 19.15 29.82 13.00
N GLY A 321 18.26 30.75 13.35
CA GLY A 321 17.04 30.45 14.11
C GLY A 321 17.24 30.48 15.62
N GLU A 322 18.28 31.16 16.08
CA GLU A 322 18.63 31.28 17.49
C GLU A 322 18.01 32.53 18.11
N LYS A 323 18.06 32.62 19.43
CA LYS A 323 17.65 33.82 20.16
C LYS A 323 18.62 34.94 19.86
N LEU A 324 18.09 36.07 19.39
CA LEU A 324 18.93 37.22 19.10
C LEU A 324 19.53 37.77 20.42
N PRO A 325 20.72 38.39 20.37
CA PRO A 325 21.29 39.12 21.51
C PRO A 325 20.30 40.16 22.06
N ASP A 326 20.51 40.62 23.30
CA ASP A 326 19.69 41.69 23.88
C ASP A 326 19.65 42.90 22.92
N PRO A 327 18.46 43.42 22.54
CA PRO A 327 18.35 44.61 21.69
C PRO A 327 19.19 45.80 22.18
N ALA A 328 19.48 45.92 23.48
CA ALA A 328 20.37 46.96 24.01
C ALA A 328 21.79 46.90 23.41
N THR A 329 22.25 45.74 22.92
CA THR A 329 23.59 45.55 22.33
C THR A 329 23.62 45.77 20.82
N TRP A 330 22.47 46.00 20.18
CA TRP A 330 22.39 46.19 18.72
C TRP A 330 22.70 47.64 18.36
N ASP A 331 22.98 47.89 17.07
CA ASP A 331 23.05 49.26 16.57
C ASP A 331 21.71 49.99 16.80
N GLN A 332 21.77 51.10 17.55
CA GLN A 332 20.59 51.88 17.93
C GLN A 332 19.82 52.43 16.73
N ARG A 333 20.46 52.54 15.56
CA ARG A 333 19.79 52.95 14.33
C ARG A 333 18.79 51.90 13.84
N VAL A 334 18.94 50.64 14.24
CA VAL A 334 17.98 49.56 13.97
C VAL A 334 16.93 49.49 15.07
N THR A 335 17.32 49.40 16.34
CA THR A 335 16.38 49.14 17.45
C THR A 335 15.34 50.24 17.64
N THR A 336 15.74 51.50 17.46
CA THR A 336 14.82 52.66 17.51
C THR A 336 13.82 52.72 16.33
N ARG A 337 13.94 51.79 15.36
CA ARG A 337 13.15 51.75 14.12
C ARG A 337 12.47 50.40 13.87
N LEU A 338 12.44 49.47 14.84
CA LEU A 338 11.82 48.15 14.69
C LEU A 338 10.34 48.21 14.28
N GLN A 339 9.63 49.27 14.67
CA GLN A 339 8.23 49.53 14.31
C GLN A 339 8.02 49.79 12.81
N TYR A 340 9.07 50.16 12.08
CA TYR A 340 9.01 50.39 10.63
C TYR A 340 9.40 49.17 9.80
N ILE A 341 9.85 48.08 10.44
CA ILE A 341 10.19 46.83 9.77
C ILE A 341 8.92 45.97 9.68
N PRO A 342 8.49 45.57 8.47
CA PRO A 342 7.30 44.74 8.29
C PRO A 342 7.39 43.41 9.04
N GLU A 343 6.23 42.92 9.47
CA GLU A 343 6.06 41.55 9.97
C GLU A 343 5.32 40.74 8.91
N TRP A 344 5.90 39.61 8.51
CA TRP A 344 5.39 38.70 7.49
C TRP A 344 4.63 37.56 8.16
N GLY A 345 3.31 37.69 8.21
CA GLY A 345 2.42 36.77 8.89
C GLY A 345 2.00 35.54 8.09
N ASP A 346 1.92 35.69 6.77
CA ASP A 346 1.29 34.71 5.89
C ASP A 346 2.27 34.23 4.81
N TYR A 347 2.33 32.91 4.63
CA TYR A 347 3.14 32.24 3.60
C TYR A 347 2.33 31.15 2.90
N THR A 348 2.50 31.01 1.59
CA THR A 348 1.91 29.92 0.81
C THR A 348 2.91 29.35 -0.16
N LEU A 349 3.11 28.03 -0.09
CA LEU A 349 3.77 27.23 -1.10
C LEU A 349 2.70 26.43 -1.86
N SER A 350 2.58 26.66 -3.16
CA SER A 350 1.61 25.98 -4.03
C SER A 350 2.33 25.14 -5.08
N GLN A 351 2.12 23.83 -5.07
CA GLN A 351 2.61 22.86 -6.05
C GLN A 351 1.42 22.37 -6.86
N LEU A 352 1.13 23.07 -7.96
CA LEU A 352 -0.08 22.84 -8.77
C LEU A 352 0.16 21.90 -9.97
N SER A 353 1.42 21.52 -10.20
CA SER A 353 1.85 20.47 -11.14
C SER A 353 2.98 19.66 -10.53
N ALA A 354 3.36 18.53 -11.13
CA ALA A 354 4.53 17.75 -10.71
C ALA A 354 5.89 18.45 -10.96
N ASP A 355 5.92 19.58 -11.67
CA ASP A 355 7.15 20.21 -12.18
C ASP A 355 7.34 21.67 -11.78
N GLY A 356 6.41 22.27 -11.04
CA GLY A 356 6.55 23.65 -10.59
C GLY A 356 5.82 23.95 -9.29
N PHE A 357 6.53 24.60 -8.37
CA PHE A 357 5.92 25.27 -7.22
C PHE A 357 6.20 26.78 -7.23
N THR A 358 5.28 27.52 -6.63
CA THR A 358 5.44 28.94 -6.33
C THR A 358 5.41 29.16 -4.83
N LEU A 359 6.19 30.12 -4.35
CA LEU A 359 6.20 30.55 -2.96
C LEU A 359 5.86 32.04 -2.88
N ARG A 360 4.93 32.40 -2.02
CA ARG A 360 4.51 33.78 -1.79
C ARG A 360 4.33 34.08 -0.31
N LYS A 361 4.51 35.35 0.06
CA LYS A 361 4.26 35.84 1.42
C LYS A 361 3.53 37.18 1.44
N ARG A 362 2.90 37.50 2.57
CA ARG A 362 2.37 38.85 2.84
C ARG A 362 2.43 39.18 4.31
N THR A 363 2.25 40.46 4.63
CA THR A 363 2.28 40.94 6.00
C THR A 363 1.08 40.42 6.80
N LYS A 364 -0.14 40.65 6.32
CA LYS A 364 -1.39 40.15 6.90
C LYS A 364 -2.55 40.23 5.90
N LYS A 365 -3.69 39.61 6.24
CA LYS A 365 -4.94 39.72 5.49
C LYS A 365 -5.30 41.18 5.17
N GLY A 366 -5.77 41.43 3.95
CA GLY A 366 -6.11 42.77 3.44
C GLY A 366 -4.97 43.48 2.70
N HIS A 367 -3.76 42.90 2.69
CA HIS A 367 -2.62 43.40 1.91
C HIS A 367 -2.22 42.44 0.78
N GLY A 368 -1.50 42.98 -0.21
CA GLY A 368 -1.03 42.23 -1.37
C GLY A 368 0.02 41.18 -1.02
N TRP A 369 0.02 40.09 -1.79
CA TRP A 369 1.06 39.07 -1.76
C TRP A 369 2.27 39.51 -2.60
N ILE A 370 3.46 39.13 -2.14
CA ILE A 370 4.69 39.24 -2.93
C ILE A 370 5.24 37.84 -3.22
N GLY A 371 5.90 37.69 -4.37
CA GLY A 371 6.69 36.49 -4.65
C GLY A 371 7.84 36.36 -3.65
N ALA A 372 8.06 35.15 -3.16
CA ALA A 372 9.13 34.81 -2.22
C ALA A 372 10.02 33.66 -2.73
N GLY A 373 9.78 33.19 -3.95
CA GLY A 373 10.56 32.16 -4.62
C GLY A 373 9.69 31.20 -5.42
N GLY A 374 10.33 30.15 -5.93
CA GLY A 374 9.71 29.08 -6.68
C GLY A 374 10.79 28.09 -7.11
N GLY A 375 10.38 26.97 -7.66
CA GLY A 375 11.26 25.92 -8.12
C GLY A 375 10.46 24.82 -8.78
N LYS A 376 11.07 23.65 -8.96
CA LYS A 376 10.41 22.52 -9.63
C LYS A 376 9.57 21.70 -8.67
N ARG A 377 10.21 21.05 -7.71
CA ARG A 377 9.60 20.03 -6.84
C ARG A 377 9.88 20.34 -5.38
N ALA A 378 8.90 20.93 -4.71
CA ALA A 378 8.99 21.21 -3.29
C ALA A 378 9.00 19.92 -2.47
N SER A 379 9.76 19.91 -1.40
CA SER A 379 9.89 18.72 -0.55
C SER A 379 8.65 18.40 0.28
N GLY A 380 7.66 19.30 0.31
CA GLY A 380 6.43 19.11 1.07
C GLY A 380 6.57 19.36 2.56
N PHE A 381 7.62 20.06 2.99
CA PHE A 381 7.95 20.32 4.39
C PHE A 381 7.86 21.82 4.74
N ALA A 382 7.42 22.13 5.96
CA ALA A 382 7.56 23.46 6.54
C ALA A 382 7.64 23.44 8.08
N TYR A 383 8.07 24.55 8.66
CA TYR A 383 8.09 24.82 10.09
C TYR A 383 7.67 26.26 10.39
N VAL A 384 6.94 26.42 11.50
CA VAL A 384 6.66 27.71 12.13
C VAL A 384 6.84 27.61 13.65
N GLY A 385 7.44 28.64 14.23
CA GLY A 385 7.61 28.74 15.68
C GLY A 385 8.64 29.80 16.03
N GLY A 386 9.37 29.60 17.11
CA GLY A 386 10.48 30.45 17.51
C GLY A 386 11.42 29.75 18.48
N VAL A 387 12.21 30.54 19.18
CA VAL A 387 13.21 30.07 20.14
C VAL A 387 12.60 29.40 21.38
N SER A 388 11.30 29.60 21.62
CA SER A 388 10.53 28.95 22.69
C SER A 388 9.62 27.81 22.21
N GLY A 389 9.86 27.29 21.01
CA GLY A 389 9.19 26.09 20.46
C GLY A 389 8.48 26.33 19.13
N GLY A 390 8.16 25.22 18.44
CA GLY A 390 7.47 25.30 17.16
C GLY A 390 7.15 23.94 16.56
N LEU A 391 6.30 23.95 15.53
CA LEU A 391 5.85 22.74 14.84
C LEU A 391 6.52 22.66 13.47
N SER A 392 7.23 21.56 13.22
CA SER A 392 7.55 21.15 11.85
C SER A 392 6.46 20.20 11.37
N PHE A 393 6.15 20.24 10.08
CA PHE A 393 5.11 19.43 9.46
C PHE A 393 5.45 19.14 8.01
N GLY A 394 5.12 17.94 7.52
CA GLY A 394 5.38 17.57 6.13
C GLY A 394 4.46 16.50 5.58
N LEU A 395 4.16 16.61 4.28
CA LEU A 395 3.33 15.68 3.52
C LEU A 395 4.24 14.84 2.63
N ARG A 396 4.24 13.52 2.86
CA ARG A 396 4.97 12.57 2.01
C ARG A 396 4.36 12.56 0.60
N ASP A 397 5.21 12.37 -0.41
CA ASP A 397 4.83 12.38 -1.84
C ASP A 397 4.17 13.69 -2.31
N PHE A 398 4.55 14.84 -1.72
CA PHE A 398 3.88 16.13 -1.92
C PHE A 398 3.74 16.57 -3.39
N TRP A 399 4.82 16.52 -4.17
CA TRP A 399 4.77 16.94 -5.57
C TRP A 399 4.30 15.80 -6.48
N GLU A 400 4.52 14.54 -6.07
CA GLU A 400 4.01 13.37 -6.77
C GLU A 400 2.48 13.28 -6.69
N LYS A 401 1.87 13.76 -5.61
CA LYS A 401 0.41 13.77 -5.39
C LYS A 401 -0.18 15.18 -5.56
N PHE A 402 0.39 15.98 -6.46
CA PHE A 402 -0.15 17.30 -6.79
C PHE A 402 -1.64 17.20 -7.24
N PRO A 403 -2.44 18.26 -7.10
CA PRO A 403 -2.09 19.59 -6.60
C PRO A 403 -2.08 19.66 -5.06
N ALA A 404 -0.96 20.08 -4.47
CA ALA A 404 -0.76 20.17 -3.03
C ALA A 404 -0.31 21.57 -2.60
N GLN A 405 -0.56 21.94 -1.34
CA GLN A 405 -0.23 23.27 -0.83
C GLN A 405 0.09 23.28 0.67
N LEU A 406 1.05 24.12 1.07
CA LEU A 406 1.36 24.42 2.47
C LEU A 406 1.05 25.89 2.76
N ASP A 407 0.27 26.13 3.81
CA ASP A 407 -0.07 27.47 4.28
C ASP A 407 0.40 27.71 5.71
N ILE A 408 0.95 28.90 5.94
CA ILE A 408 1.13 29.50 7.27
C ILE A 408 0.36 30.82 7.26
N ARG A 409 -0.41 31.09 8.32
CA ARG A 409 -1.20 32.31 8.50
C ARG A 409 -0.96 32.90 9.88
N ASP A 410 -1.06 34.22 9.97
CA ASP A 410 -1.09 34.96 11.22
C ASP A 410 0.12 34.76 12.16
N ALA A 411 1.31 34.44 11.61
CA ALA A 411 2.54 34.19 12.40
C ALA A 411 3.07 35.42 13.18
N GLN A 412 2.62 36.62 12.82
CA GLN A 412 2.85 37.89 13.52
C GLN A 412 1.96 38.09 14.76
N THR A 413 0.91 37.27 14.93
CA THR A 413 -0.01 37.34 16.09
C THR A 413 0.42 36.38 17.20
N ASP A 414 -0.41 36.17 18.24
CA ASP A 414 -0.09 35.24 19.33
C ASP A 414 -0.16 33.75 18.92
N ALA A 415 -0.72 33.43 17.75
CA ALA A 415 -0.75 32.08 17.23
C ALA A 415 -0.80 32.05 15.69
N ALA A 416 0.02 31.19 15.09
CA ALA A 416 -0.06 30.90 13.67
C ALA A 416 -1.09 29.79 13.39
N GLU A 417 -1.72 29.82 12.23
CA GLU A 417 -2.46 28.68 11.68
C GLU A 417 -1.66 28.05 10.54
N VAL A 418 -1.44 26.74 10.62
CA VAL A 418 -0.78 25.97 9.56
C VAL A 418 -1.78 25.04 8.90
N THR A 419 -1.75 24.93 7.57
CA THR A 419 -2.58 23.98 6.82
C THR A 419 -1.75 23.23 5.79
N MET A 420 -1.85 21.91 5.81
CA MET A 420 -1.32 21.01 4.79
C MET A 420 -2.49 20.56 3.92
N TRP A 421 -2.55 21.07 2.70
CA TRP A 421 -3.59 20.74 1.74
C TRP A 421 -3.14 19.54 0.90
N LEU A 422 -3.89 18.44 1.01
CA LEU A 422 -3.75 17.26 0.16
C LEU A 422 -4.32 17.53 -1.24
N TRP A 423 -5.34 18.38 -1.32
CA TRP A 423 -5.79 19.05 -2.55
C TRP A 423 -5.77 20.56 -2.33
N SER A 424 -5.00 21.28 -3.15
CA SER A 424 -4.85 22.74 -3.02
C SER A 424 -6.14 23.50 -3.38
N PRO A 425 -6.56 24.50 -2.57
CA PRO A 425 -7.64 25.42 -2.92
C PRO A 425 -7.35 26.32 -4.12
N GLU A 426 -6.11 26.36 -4.60
CA GLU A 426 -5.68 27.15 -5.76
C GLU A 426 -5.74 26.37 -7.07
N ALA A 427 -5.83 25.03 -7.00
CA ALA A 427 -6.09 24.19 -8.16
C ALA A 427 -7.55 24.29 -8.62
N GLN A 428 -7.87 23.72 -9.78
CA GLN A 428 -9.28 23.54 -10.18
C GLN A 428 -10.01 22.64 -9.17
N PRO A 429 -11.34 22.73 -9.06
CA PRO A 429 -12.11 21.78 -8.26
C PRO A 429 -11.90 20.37 -8.80
N MET A 430 -11.86 19.39 -7.90
CA MET A 430 -11.71 17.98 -8.26
C MET A 430 -12.95 17.48 -9.01
N ASP A 431 -12.80 17.30 -10.32
CA ASP A 431 -13.81 16.74 -11.22
C ASP A 431 -13.52 15.25 -11.46
N LEU A 432 -14.45 14.41 -11.01
CA LEU A 432 -14.44 12.96 -11.10
C LEU A 432 -15.64 12.46 -11.92
N ARG A 433 -16.32 13.35 -12.66
CA ARG A 433 -17.35 12.95 -13.61
C ARG A 433 -16.75 11.99 -14.64
N PHE A 434 -17.58 11.11 -15.15
CA PHE A 434 -17.18 10.22 -16.24
C PHE A 434 -16.80 11.01 -17.49
N TYR A 435 -15.76 10.57 -18.21
CA TYR A 435 -15.07 11.38 -19.22
C TYR A 435 -15.80 11.54 -20.57
N HIS A 436 -16.85 10.75 -20.83
CA HIS A 436 -17.66 10.86 -22.05
C HIS A 436 -19.15 10.57 -21.80
N ASP A 437 -20.00 10.77 -22.81
CA ASP A 437 -21.47 10.68 -22.73
C ASP A 437 -22.05 9.30 -23.08
N GLY A 438 -21.21 8.28 -23.18
CA GLY A 438 -21.58 6.92 -23.57
C GLY A 438 -21.58 6.63 -25.07
N MET A 439 -21.52 7.64 -25.96
CA MET A 439 -21.48 7.46 -27.42
C MET A 439 -22.66 6.62 -28.00
N GLY A 440 -23.82 6.62 -27.33
CA GLY A 440 -25.01 5.87 -27.75
C GLY A 440 -24.94 4.36 -27.50
N GLN A 441 -24.07 3.88 -26.60
CA GLN A 441 -23.95 2.48 -26.23
C GLN A 441 -24.99 2.06 -25.18
N ASP A 442 -26.27 2.01 -25.59
CA ASP A 442 -27.41 1.79 -24.69
C ASP A 442 -27.67 0.29 -24.42
N THR A 443 -27.11 -0.60 -25.23
CA THR A 443 -27.31 -2.05 -25.13
C THR A 443 -25.99 -2.82 -25.01
N TYR A 444 -26.02 -4.04 -24.45
CA TYR A 444 -24.82 -4.88 -24.32
C TYR A 444 -24.13 -5.16 -25.67
N PRO A 445 -24.84 -5.46 -26.78
CA PRO A 445 -24.18 -5.58 -28.08
C PRO A 445 -23.42 -4.32 -28.51
N GLU A 446 -24.01 -3.12 -28.34
CA GLU A 446 -23.33 -1.86 -28.71
C GLU A 446 -22.11 -1.59 -27.83
N GLN A 447 -22.20 -1.91 -26.54
CA GLN A 447 -21.08 -1.81 -25.59
C GLN A 447 -19.93 -2.76 -25.98
N LEU A 448 -20.25 -3.98 -26.42
CA LEU A 448 -19.26 -4.94 -26.92
C LEU A 448 -18.63 -4.49 -28.24
N GLU A 449 -19.35 -3.77 -29.10
CA GLU A 449 -18.74 -3.13 -30.28
C GLU A 449 -17.77 -2.02 -29.89
N GLY A 450 -18.09 -1.23 -28.85
CA GLY A 450 -17.15 -0.28 -28.24
C GLY A 450 -15.88 -0.97 -27.72
N LEU A 451 -16.04 -2.05 -26.95
CA LEU A 451 -14.95 -2.88 -26.46
C LEU A 451 -14.04 -3.39 -27.59
N ASN A 452 -14.62 -3.79 -28.72
CA ASN A 452 -13.86 -4.31 -29.87
C ASN A 452 -12.95 -3.28 -30.55
N ILE A 453 -13.14 -1.97 -30.31
CA ILE A 453 -12.33 -0.90 -30.92
C ILE A 453 -11.49 -0.09 -29.92
N THR A 454 -12.01 0.22 -28.72
CA THR A 454 -11.28 1.00 -27.70
C THR A 454 -10.74 0.14 -26.56
N TYR A 455 -11.10 -1.14 -26.52
CA TYR A 455 -10.79 -2.04 -25.42
C TYR A 455 -11.43 -1.65 -24.07
N GLU A 456 -12.43 -0.75 -24.06
CA GLU A 456 -13.24 -0.38 -22.89
C GLU A 456 -14.58 -1.11 -22.90
N ASP A 457 -14.93 -1.75 -21.79
CA ASP A 457 -16.26 -2.32 -21.58
C ASP A 457 -17.15 -1.27 -20.89
N TYR A 458 -17.79 -0.39 -21.65
CA TYR A 458 -18.65 0.68 -21.11
C TYR A 458 -20.04 0.16 -20.68
N GLU A 459 -20.60 0.72 -19.61
CA GLU A 459 -22.02 0.58 -19.25
C GLU A 459 -22.50 1.86 -18.54
N PRO A 460 -23.68 2.39 -18.87
CA PRO A 460 -24.22 3.57 -18.20
C PRO A 460 -24.20 3.44 -16.68
N GLU A 461 -23.77 4.49 -15.98
CA GLU A 461 -23.65 4.57 -14.51
C GLU A 461 -22.52 3.75 -13.86
N PHE A 462 -21.78 2.92 -14.61
CA PHE A 462 -20.68 2.13 -14.05
C PHE A 462 -19.36 2.90 -13.92
N GLY A 463 -19.19 3.96 -14.72
CA GLY A 463 -18.07 4.89 -14.65
C GLY A 463 -18.18 5.86 -13.47
N THR A 464 -18.18 5.37 -12.23
CA THR A 464 -18.44 6.18 -11.03
C THR A 464 -17.29 6.11 -10.01
N PRO A 465 -16.88 7.25 -9.41
CA PRO A 465 -15.90 7.30 -8.33
C PRO A 465 -16.50 6.96 -6.95
N TYR A 466 -17.81 6.73 -6.85
CA TYR A 466 -18.45 6.47 -5.56
C TYR A 466 -17.88 5.21 -4.89
N GLY A 467 -17.19 5.40 -3.78
CA GLY A 467 -16.58 4.35 -2.97
C GLY A 467 -15.07 4.19 -3.15
N ILE A 468 -14.43 4.89 -4.09
CA ILE A 468 -12.95 4.85 -4.20
C ILE A 468 -12.31 5.53 -2.98
N ALA A 469 -11.08 5.14 -2.62
CA ALA A 469 -10.38 5.72 -1.49
C ALA A 469 -8.99 6.24 -1.88
N ARG A 470 -8.41 7.10 -1.03
CA ARG A 470 -7.02 7.54 -1.14
C ARG A 470 -6.42 7.80 0.23
N THR A 471 -5.18 7.35 0.40
CA THR A 471 -4.42 7.47 1.64
C THR A 471 -3.20 8.39 1.48
N SER A 472 -3.03 9.32 2.40
CA SER A 472 -1.89 10.26 2.47
C SER A 472 -1.15 10.13 3.80
N GLU A 473 0.18 10.28 3.79
CA GLU A 473 1.00 10.19 5.01
C GLU A 473 1.59 11.56 5.37
N LEU A 474 1.37 11.98 6.62
CA LEU A 474 1.84 13.24 7.17
C LEU A 474 2.76 13.00 8.37
N LEU A 475 3.78 13.83 8.53
CA LEU A 475 4.69 13.81 9.66
C LEU A 475 4.67 15.15 10.39
N PHE A 476 4.80 15.09 11.72
CA PHE A 476 4.80 16.26 12.59
C PHE A 476 5.90 16.14 13.65
N TRP A 477 6.65 17.22 13.89
CA TRP A 477 7.66 17.30 14.95
C TRP A 477 7.35 18.45 15.90
N ALA A 478 7.28 18.14 17.20
CA ALA A 478 7.08 19.14 18.24
C ALA A 478 8.45 19.58 18.80
N ASN A 479 9.01 20.61 18.16
CA ASN A 479 10.36 21.08 18.42
C ASN A 479 10.40 21.99 19.66
N GLU A 480 11.45 21.84 20.45
CA GLU A 480 11.71 22.64 21.65
C GLU A 480 12.03 24.11 21.36
N SER A 481 12.69 24.33 20.22
CA SER A 481 13.05 25.62 19.66
C SER A 481 13.10 25.47 18.14
N THR A 482 13.42 26.55 17.42
CA THR A 482 13.69 26.44 15.99
C THR A 482 14.85 25.49 15.72
N PRO A 483 14.65 24.40 14.95
CA PRO A 483 15.72 23.45 14.71
C PRO A 483 16.85 24.03 13.87
N SER A 484 18.04 23.45 14.02
CA SER A 484 19.19 23.77 13.17
C SER A 484 18.92 23.38 11.70
N ALA A 485 19.67 23.98 10.77
CA ALA A 485 19.54 23.65 9.35
C ALA A 485 19.74 22.15 9.06
N GLN A 486 20.67 21.49 9.77
CA GLN A 486 20.93 20.06 9.61
C GLN A 486 19.75 19.22 10.13
N ALA A 487 19.16 19.58 11.27
CA ALA A 487 17.99 18.88 11.78
C ALA A 487 16.77 19.04 10.86
N LEU A 488 16.57 20.23 10.29
CA LEU A 488 15.53 20.47 9.29
C LEU A 488 15.77 19.64 8.02
N ALA A 489 17.02 19.51 7.56
CA ALA A 489 17.35 18.66 6.42
C ALA A 489 17.01 17.18 6.68
N GLN A 490 17.31 16.66 7.88
CA GLN A 490 16.92 15.30 8.27
C GLN A 490 15.40 15.11 8.35
N GLN A 491 14.66 16.13 8.82
CA GLN A 491 13.19 16.11 8.79
C GLN A 491 12.67 16.10 7.35
N VAL A 492 13.26 16.89 6.45
CA VAL A 492 12.94 16.87 5.02
C VAL A 492 13.19 15.49 4.41
N GLU A 493 14.34 14.88 4.68
CA GLU A 493 14.67 13.53 4.21
C GLU A 493 13.64 12.50 4.69
N ALA A 494 13.24 12.54 5.96
CA ALA A 494 12.21 11.66 6.52
C ALA A 494 10.81 11.88 5.93
N VAL A 495 10.47 13.09 5.46
CA VAL A 495 9.23 13.35 4.72
C VAL A 495 9.28 12.74 3.32
N ARG A 496 10.43 12.85 2.65
CA ARG A 496 10.59 12.42 1.26
C ARG A 496 10.72 10.91 1.13
N VAL A 497 11.45 10.28 2.04
CA VAL A 497 11.62 8.83 2.11
C VAL A 497 11.49 8.45 3.58
N LEU A 498 10.35 7.86 3.94
CA LEU A 498 10.13 7.37 5.30
C LEU A 498 11.04 6.14 5.53
N PRO A 499 12.03 6.20 6.44
CA PRO A 499 12.97 5.10 6.65
C PRO A 499 12.26 3.81 7.03
N GLN A 500 12.59 2.73 6.33
CA GLN A 500 11.96 1.42 6.49
C GLN A 500 13.02 0.38 6.84
N LEU A 501 12.76 -0.42 7.89
CA LEU A 501 13.56 -1.62 8.16
C LEU A 501 13.01 -2.77 7.32
N ALA A 502 13.90 -3.66 6.87
CA ALA A 502 13.55 -4.80 6.05
C ALA A 502 14.21 -6.08 6.57
N ALA A 503 13.47 -7.19 6.44
CA ALA A 503 14.04 -8.52 6.55
C ALA A 503 14.78 -8.88 5.23
N PRO A 504 15.89 -9.62 5.30
CA PRO A 504 16.68 -9.96 4.12
C PRO A 504 15.98 -11.03 3.26
N PRO A 505 16.19 -11.05 1.94
CA PRO A 505 15.61 -12.05 1.03
C PRO A 505 15.80 -13.50 1.49
N ASN A 506 17.00 -13.86 1.97
CA ASN A 506 17.29 -15.21 2.46
C ASN A 506 16.36 -15.65 3.62
N GLN A 507 15.92 -14.74 4.50
CA GLN A 507 14.97 -15.05 5.57
C GLN A 507 13.58 -15.35 5.01
N LEU A 508 13.15 -14.58 4.00
CA LEU A 508 11.87 -14.79 3.31
C LEU A 508 11.84 -16.15 2.62
N ILE A 509 12.92 -16.49 1.91
CA ILE A 509 13.08 -17.77 1.20
C ILE A 509 13.13 -18.93 2.19
N LYS A 510 13.93 -18.81 3.26
CA LYS A 510 14.05 -19.82 4.33
C LYS A 510 12.71 -20.12 4.99
N ALA A 511 11.89 -19.10 5.21
CA ALA A 511 10.57 -19.26 5.83
C ALA A 511 9.52 -19.91 4.91
N LYS A 512 9.79 -19.99 3.58
CA LYS A 512 8.90 -20.60 2.58
C LYS A 512 7.51 -19.95 2.53
N VAL A 513 7.44 -18.64 2.75
CA VAL A 513 6.21 -17.87 2.63
C VAL A 513 5.88 -17.59 1.15
N PHE A 514 4.64 -17.24 0.84
CA PHE A 514 4.21 -16.84 -0.51
C PHE A 514 4.48 -17.86 -1.64
N GLY A 515 4.33 -19.15 -1.34
CA GLY A 515 4.50 -20.22 -2.33
C GLY A 515 5.92 -20.80 -2.30
N PRO A 516 6.14 -21.92 -1.58
CA PRO A 516 7.46 -22.52 -1.46
C PRO A 516 8.08 -22.86 -2.82
N GLY A 517 9.25 -22.27 -3.10
CA GLY A 517 10.03 -22.53 -4.31
C GLY A 517 9.63 -21.71 -5.53
N LEU A 518 8.64 -20.81 -5.44
CA LEU A 518 8.26 -19.94 -6.56
C LEU A 518 9.22 -18.76 -6.77
N TYR A 519 10.13 -18.51 -5.82
CA TYR A 519 11.16 -17.49 -5.95
C TYR A 519 12.44 -17.91 -5.22
N SER A 520 13.56 -17.35 -5.67
CA SER A 520 14.91 -17.56 -5.14
C SER A 520 15.70 -16.25 -5.24
N GLU A 521 16.83 -16.12 -4.55
CA GLU A 521 17.72 -14.98 -4.82
C GLU A 521 18.12 -14.93 -6.32
N PRO A 522 18.39 -13.74 -6.88
CA PRO A 522 18.84 -13.61 -8.25
C PRO A 522 20.09 -14.46 -8.51
N ASP A 523 20.04 -15.28 -9.56
CA ASP A 523 21.13 -16.18 -9.91
C ASP A 523 21.71 -15.81 -11.28
N ARG A 524 22.96 -15.38 -11.30
CA ARG A 524 23.69 -14.99 -12.52
C ARG A 524 24.84 -15.95 -12.85
N SER A 525 24.80 -17.16 -12.29
CA SER A 525 25.88 -18.15 -12.37
C SER A 525 26.14 -18.72 -13.78
N THR A 526 25.16 -18.65 -14.69
CA THR A 526 25.32 -19.05 -16.10
C THR A 526 24.91 -17.90 -17.02
N PRO A 527 25.42 -17.85 -18.27
CA PRO A 527 25.03 -16.81 -19.23
C PRO A 527 23.51 -16.74 -19.48
N ALA A 528 22.83 -17.89 -19.54
CA ALA A 528 21.39 -17.95 -19.76
C ALA A 528 20.61 -17.34 -18.57
N LYS A 529 21.02 -17.66 -17.33
CA LYS A 529 20.39 -17.08 -16.13
C LYS A 529 20.67 -15.58 -16.03
N ALA A 530 21.92 -15.17 -16.24
CA ALA A 530 22.30 -13.76 -16.22
C ALA A 530 21.51 -12.92 -17.22
N LYS A 531 21.24 -13.47 -18.42
CA LYS A 531 20.44 -12.79 -19.44
C LYS A 531 18.99 -12.56 -19.02
N ILE A 532 18.34 -13.54 -18.38
CA ILE A 532 16.98 -13.37 -17.85
C ILE A 532 16.97 -12.29 -16.76
N GLU A 533 17.95 -12.30 -15.85
CA GLU A 533 18.07 -11.28 -14.80
C GLU A 533 18.31 -9.87 -15.40
N ASP A 534 19.09 -9.76 -16.48
CA ASP A 534 19.26 -8.49 -17.22
C ASP A 534 17.96 -8.00 -17.86
N HIS A 535 17.14 -8.90 -18.39
CA HIS A 535 15.83 -8.57 -18.92
C HIS A 535 14.88 -8.07 -17.81
N LEU A 536 14.88 -8.72 -16.63
CA LEU A 536 14.10 -8.26 -15.47
C LEU A 536 14.53 -6.86 -15.03
N ASP A 537 15.83 -6.61 -14.94
CA ASP A 537 16.40 -5.29 -14.59
C ASP A 537 16.05 -4.22 -15.64
N PHE A 538 16.11 -4.56 -16.93
CA PHE A 538 15.70 -3.68 -18.02
C PHE A 538 14.23 -3.28 -17.91
N LEU A 539 13.34 -4.27 -17.74
CA LEU A 539 11.89 -4.03 -17.67
C LEU A 539 11.54 -3.17 -16.46
N PHE A 540 12.05 -3.49 -15.26
CA PHE A 540 11.81 -2.67 -14.08
C PHE A 540 12.31 -1.23 -14.28
N THR A 541 13.54 -1.06 -14.79
CA THR A 541 14.12 0.26 -15.04
C THR A 541 13.29 1.06 -16.04
N TYR A 542 12.77 0.41 -17.09
CA TYR A 542 11.90 1.06 -18.06
C TYR A 542 10.65 1.65 -17.40
N TYR A 543 9.90 0.87 -16.61
CA TYR A 543 8.69 1.39 -15.93
C TYR A 543 9.02 2.48 -14.91
N LYS A 544 10.09 2.31 -14.13
CA LYS A 544 10.58 3.33 -13.19
C LYS A 544 10.84 4.65 -13.91
N ASP A 545 11.48 4.60 -15.07
CA ASP A 545 11.80 5.78 -15.86
C ASP A 545 10.56 6.35 -16.56
N GLN A 546 9.61 5.51 -17.00
CA GLN A 546 8.35 5.96 -17.59
C GLN A 546 7.49 6.77 -16.61
N VAL A 547 7.43 6.42 -15.32
CA VAL A 547 6.70 7.22 -14.31
C VAL A 547 7.16 8.68 -14.33
N GLU A 548 8.48 8.90 -14.31
CA GLU A 548 9.05 10.24 -14.43
C GLU A 548 8.74 10.83 -15.81
N GLN A 549 9.13 10.17 -16.90
CA GLN A 549 9.03 10.73 -18.25
C GLN A 549 7.59 11.08 -18.67
N ARG A 550 6.61 10.30 -18.23
CA ARG A 550 5.19 10.45 -18.59
C ARG A 550 4.38 11.21 -17.55
N ARG A 551 5.02 11.60 -16.44
CA ARG A 551 4.39 12.31 -15.33
C ARG A 551 3.18 11.56 -14.79
N TRP A 552 3.34 10.27 -14.50
CA TRP A 552 2.34 9.46 -13.80
C TRP A 552 2.30 9.84 -12.31
N TYR A 553 1.90 11.08 -12.09
CA TYR A 553 1.82 11.81 -10.84
C TYR A 553 0.43 12.44 -10.77
N GLY A 554 -0.10 12.61 -9.58
CA GLY A 554 -1.43 13.17 -9.36
C GLY A 554 -2.02 12.64 -8.06
N PHE A 555 -2.96 13.41 -7.50
CA PHE A 555 -3.63 13.02 -6.27
C PHE A 555 -4.27 11.64 -6.37
N TRP A 556 -4.97 11.35 -7.46
CA TRP A 556 -5.59 10.04 -7.71
C TRP A 556 -4.67 9.07 -8.46
N ASP A 557 -3.72 9.56 -9.26
CA ASP A 557 -3.01 8.73 -10.24
C ASP A 557 -1.68 8.14 -9.74
N TYR A 558 -0.98 8.86 -8.85
CA TYR A 558 0.37 8.45 -8.46
C TYR A 558 0.39 7.08 -7.78
N GLY A 559 1.13 6.17 -8.38
CA GLY A 559 1.32 4.78 -7.97
C GLY A 559 0.97 3.79 -9.08
N ASP A 560 0.09 4.16 -10.00
CA ASP A 560 -0.26 3.31 -11.15
C ASP A 560 0.69 3.49 -12.34
N ILE A 561 0.54 2.61 -13.32
CA ILE A 561 1.21 2.61 -14.62
C ILE A 561 0.16 2.49 -15.74
N MET A 562 0.54 2.77 -17.00
CA MET A 562 -0.37 2.56 -18.13
C MET A 562 -0.22 1.18 -18.76
N HIS A 563 -1.23 0.73 -19.52
CA HIS A 563 -1.38 -0.64 -20.01
C HIS A 563 -0.72 -0.90 -21.38
N THR A 564 -0.89 -0.02 -22.37
CA THR A 564 -0.32 -0.23 -23.72
C THR A 564 0.18 1.04 -24.41
N TYR A 565 1.22 0.88 -25.22
CA TYR A 565 1.88 1.96 -25.95
C TYR A 565 1.25 2.26 -27.34
N ASP A 566 1.24 3.52 -27.73
CA ASP A 566 0.94 4.00 -29.08
C ASP A 566 2.26 4.32 -29.79
N THR A 567 2.61 3.47 -30.76
CA THR A 567 3.89 3.57 -31.48
C THR A 567 3.92 4.69 -32.51
N VAL A 568 2.78 5.31 -32.82
CA VAL A 568 2.69 6.42 -33.79
C VAL A 568 2.75 7.76 -33.06
N ARG A 569 2.11 7.85 -31.88
CA ARG A 569 2.09 9.08 -31.07
C ARG A 569 3.25 9.17 -30.07
N HIS A 570 4.09 8.13 -29.97
CA HIS A 570 5.20 8.05 -29.00
C HIS A 570 4.74 8.33 -27.56
N GLN A 571 3.59 7.74 -27.20
CA GLN A 571 2.93 7.93 -25.92
C GLN A 571 2.15 6.67 -25.53
N TRP A 572 1.99 6.43 -24.23
CA TRP A 572 1.04 5.42 -23.75
C TRP A 572 -0.38 5.82 -24.14
N ARG A 573 -1.28 4.85 -24.33
CA ARG A 573 -2.64 5.09 -24.83
C ARG A 573 -3.58 5.65 -23.75
N TYR A 574 -3.18 6.76 -23.15
CA TYR A 574 -3.86 7.43 -22.03
C TYR A 574 -5.32 7.83 -22.32
N ASP A 575 -5.68 7.93 -23.60
CA ASP A 575 -6.97 8.41 -24.09
C ASP A 575 -7.76 7.36 -24.89
N ILE A 576 -7.35 6.08 -24.86
CA ILE A 576 -8.01 5.00 -25.61
C ILE A 576 -8.48 3.92 -24.65
N GLY A 577 -9.69 4.11 -24.11
CA GLY A 577 -10.44 3.08 -23.37
C GLY A 577 -9.59 2.25 -22.41
N GLY A 578 -9.61 0.93 -22.59
CA GLY A 578 -8.86 -0.02 -21.76
C GLY A 578 -7.35 -0.07 -22.02
N TYR A 579 -6.74 0.87 -22.73
CA TYR A 579 -5.28 0.89 -22.90
C TYR A 579 -4.55 1.93 -22.04
N ALA A 580 -5.30 2.72 -21.26
CA ALA A 580 -4.81 3.78 -20.40
C ALA A 580 -4.28 3.23 -19.06
N TRP A 581 -4.84 3.60 -17.90
CA TRP A 581 -4.38 3.13 -16.59
C TRP A 581 -4.55 1.61 -16.44
N ASP A 582 -3.54 0.94 -15.89
CA ASP A 582 -3.41 -0.52 -15.91
C ASP A 582 -4.20 -1.22 -14.80
N ASN A 583 -4.46 -0.57 -13.67
CA ASN A 583 -5.29 -1.09 -12.59
C ASN A 583 -5.01 -2.57 -12.23
N SER A 584 -3.73 -2.97 -12.12
CA SER A 584 -3.33 -4.36 -11.79
C SER A 584 -3.70 -5.44 -12.81
N GLU A 585 -3.94 -5.12 -14.08
CA GLU A 585 -4.25 -6.12 -15.11
C GLU A 585 -3.06 -7.06 -15.34
N LEU A 586 -3.30 -8.38 -15.28
CA LEU A 586 -2.27 -9.43 -15.37
C LEU A 586 -1.16 -9.36 -14.30
N SER A 587 -1.45 -8.76 -13.14
CA SER A 587 -0.65 -8.85 -11.92
C SER A 587 0.75 -8.19 -11.93
N PRO A 588 0.94 -6.94 -12.41
CA PRO A 588 2.20 -6.23 -12.20
C PRO A 588 2.57 -6.11 -10.72
N ASP A 589 1.58 -6.02 -9.81
CA ASP A 589 1.80 -6.04 -8.37
C ASP A 589 2.57 -7.29 -7.93
N LEU A 590 2.21 -8.48 -8.43
CA LEU A 590 2.89 -9.73 -8.08
C LEU A 590 4.31 -9.76 -8.63
N TRP A 591 4.50 -9.34 -9.88
CA TRP A 591 5.83 -9.27 -10.49
C TRP A 591 6.76 -8.40 -9.65
N LEU A 592 6.32 -7.20 -9.29
CA LEU A 592 7.12 -6.25 -8.52
C LEU A 592 7.40 -6.75 -7.10
N TRP A 593 6.41 -7.32 -6.42
CA TRP A 593 6.64 -7.88 -5.10
C TRP A 593 7.56 -9.10 -5.14
N PHE A 594 7.44 -9.99 -6.12
CA PHE A 594 8.38 -11.09 -6.28
C PHE A 594 9.79 -10.60 -6.63
N ALA A 595 9.92 -9.57 -7.47
CA ALA A 595 11.21 -8.95 -7.76
C ALA A 595 11.86 -8.36 -6.49
N TYR A 596 11.08 -7.75 -5.59
CA TYR A 596 11.57 -7.29 -4.29
C TYR A 596 11.96 -8.44 -3.37
N LEU A 597 11.09 -9.45 -3.18
CA LEU A 597 11.33 -10.58 -2.29
C LEU A 597 12.64 -11.31 -2.58
N ARG A 598 13.05 -11.34 -3.86
CA ARG A 598 14.29 -11.96 -4.32
C ARG A 598 15.50 -11.05 -4.11
N SER A 599 15.37 -9.76 -4.42
CA SER A 599 16.51 -8.84 -4.54
C SER A 599 16.77 -7.99 -3.30
N GLY A 600 15.76 -7.72 -2.47
CA GLY A 600 15.83 -6.78 -1.35
C GLY A 600 16.00 -5.32 -1.77
N ARG A 601 15.83 -4.99 -3.06
CA ARG A 601 16.13 -3.66 -3.61
C ARG A 601 15.14 -2.58 -3.17
N ALA A 602 15.68 -1.44 -2.73
CA ALA A 602 14.91 -0.28 -2.28
C ALA A 602 14.03 0.34 -3.36
N ASP A 603 14.56 0.51 -4.57
CA ASP A 603 13.84 1.12 -5.69
C ASP A 603 12.62 0.29 -6.09
N ILE A 604 12.75 -1.05 -6.12
CA ILE A 604 11.62 -1.96 -6.37
C ILE A 604 10.59 -1.88 -5.24
N PHE A 605 11.03 -1.89 -3.98
CA PHE A 605 10.11 -1.77 -2.83
C PHE A 605 9.29 -0.49 -2.90
N ARG A 606 9.92 0.67 -3.16
CA ARG A 606 9.22 1.96 -3.20
C ARG A 606 8.26 2.06 -4.38
N PHE A 607 8.63 1.46 -5.51
CA PHE A 607 7.74 1.37 -6.67
C PHE A 607 6.51 0.49 -6.36
N ALA A 608 6.72 -0.69 -5.76
CA ALA A 608 5.65 -1.61 -5.36
C ALA A 608 4.78 -1.05 -4.22
N GLU A 609 5.36 -0.29 -3.29
CA GLU A 609 4.64 0.44 -2.23
C GLU A 609 3.69 1.48 -2.85
N ALA A 610 4.16 2.29 -3.79
CA ALA A 610 3.34 3.28 -4.47
C ALA A 610 2.18 2.62 -5.24
N MET A 611 2.46 1.55 -5.98
CA MET A 611 1.44 0.75 -6.66
C MET A 611 0.42 0.18 -5.69
N THR A 612 0.86 -0.46 -4.59
CA THR A 612 -0.05 -1.02 -3.58
C THR A 612 -0.95 0.04 -2.95
N ARG A 613 -0.41 1.24 -2.67
CA ARG A 613 -1.14 2.40 -2.13
C ARG A 613 -2.08 3.06 -3.15
N HIS A 614 -1.94 2.75 -4.43
CA HIS A 614 -2.84 3.15 -5.49
C HIS A 614 -3.90 2.08 -5.74
N THR A 615 -3.48 0.91 -6.21
CA THR A 615 -4.35 -0.14 -6.75
C THR A 615 -5.26 -0.74 -5.68
N GLY A 616 -4.81 -0.77 -4.41
CA GLY A 616 -5.64 -1.22 -3.28
C GLY A 616 -6.63 -0.18 -2.76
N GLU A 617 -6.52 1.08 -3.19
CA GLU A 617 -7.27 2.22 -2.65
C GLU A 617 -8.17 2.83 -3.74
N VAL A 618 -7.60 3.29 -4.85
CA VAL A 618 -8.27 4.06 -5.91
C VAL A 618 -9.02 3.13 -6.87
N ASP A 619 -8.42 1.99 -7.23
CA ASP A 619 -8.98 1.08 -8.23
C ASP A 619 -10.01 0.10 -7.64
N VAL A 620 -10.29 0.22 -6.33
CA VAL A 620 -11.19 -0.66 -5.56
C VAL A 620 -12.27 0.16 -4.87
N TYR A 621 -13.49 -0.37 -4.86
CA TYR A 621 -14.60 0.22 -4.11
C TYR A 621 -14.61 -0.23 -2.65
N HIS A 622 -14.75 0.71 -1.74
CA HIS A 622 -14.81 0.50 -0.28
C HIS A 622 -16.19 0.80 0.32
N LEU A 623 -17.12 1.31 -0.50
CA LEU A 623 -18.50 1.62 -0.13
C LEU A 623 -19.46 1.21 -1.25
N GLY A 624 -20.75 1.18 -0.93
CA GLY A 624 -21.82 0.92 -1.90
C GLY A 624 -21.92 -0.55 -2.30
N LYS A 625 -22.76 -0.81 -3.31
CA LYS A 625 -23.09 -2.16 -3.76
C LYS A 625 -21.89 -2.94 -4.33
N TRP A 626 -20.85 -2.24 -4.80
CA TRP A 626 -19.65 -2.86 -5.37
C TRP A 626 -18.46 -2.90 -4.42
N ALA A 627 -18.66 -2.59 -3.13
CA ALA A 627 -17.59 -2.68 -2.14
C ALA A 627 -16.94 -4.07 -2.16
N GLY A 628 -15.61 -4.11 -2.30
CA GLY A 628 -14.85 -5.35 -2.47
C GLY A 628 -14.62 -5.79 -3.93
N LEU A 629 -15.09 -5.02 -4.92
CA LEU A 629 -14.72 -5.15 -6.33
C LEU A 629 -13.77 -4.03 -6.75
N GLY A 630 -12.91 -4.33 -7.72
CA GLY A 630 -12.09 -3.32 -8.39
C GLY A 630 -12.48 -3.13 -9.84
N THR A 631 -12.07 -2.01 -10.43
CA THR A 631 -12.40 -1.65 -11.81
C THR A 631 -11.28 -2.07 -12.75
N ARG A 632 -11.63 -2.76 -13.83
CA ARG A 632 -10.70 -3.06 -14.92
C ARG A 632 -10.04 -1.78 -15.46
N HIS A 633 -8.83 -1.93 -15.98
CA HIS A 633 -8.02 -0.90 -16.64
C HIS A 633 -8.81 0.00 -17.62
N GLY A 634 -8.53 1.31 -17.61
CA GLY A 634 -9.34 2.31 -18.30
C GLY A 634 -8.77 3.74 -18.27
N VAL A 635 -9.41 4.67 -19.00
CA VAL A 635 -9.00 6.10 -19.07
C VAL A 635 -9.05 6.77 -17.70
N GLN A 636 -10.08 6.46 -16.93
CA GLN A 636 -10.15 6.80 -15.50
C GLN A 636 -10.07 5.49 -14.70
N HIS A 637 -9.49 5.53 -13.51
CA HIS A 637 -9.34 4.37 -12.63
C HIS A 637 -10.65 3.64 -12.28
N TYR A 638 -11.80 4.30 -12.49
CA TYR A 638 -13.14 3.79 -12.24
C TYR A 638 -14.03 3.75 -13.50
N ALA A 639 -13.45 3.91 -14.70
CA ALA A 639 -14.19 4.07 -15.95
C ALA A 639 -14.92 2.79 -16.41
N ASP A 640 -14.20 1.67 -16.48
CA ASP A 640 -14.68 0.44 -17.12
C ASP A 640 -15.79 -0.24 -16.29
N SER A 641 -16.76 -0.89 -16.95
CA SER A 641 -17.91 -1.54 -16.29
C SER A 641 -17.63 -2.95 -15.77
N ALA A 642 -16.46 -3.52 -16.08
CA ALA A 642 -16.01 -4.78 -15.51
C ALA A 642 -15.50 -4.55 -14.07
N LYS A 643 -16.43 -4.52 -13.11
CA LYS A 643 -16.12 -4.52 -11.67
C LYS A 643 -15.91 -5.95 -11.21
N GLN A 644 -14.68 -6.32 -10.85
CA GLN A 644 -14.28 -7.73 -10.67
C GLN A 644 -13.36 -7.95 -9.45
N GLN A 645 -13.39 -9.20 -8.94
CA GLN A 645 -12.52 -9.64 -7.84
C GLN A 645 -11.04 -9.66 -8.23
N ARG A 646 -10.73 -9.86 -9.51
CA ARG A 646 -9.35 -9.98 -10.01
C ARG A 646 -8.51 -8.71 -9.82
N ILE A 647 -9.15 -7.55 -9.68
CA ILE A 647 -8.51 -6.25 -9.43
C ILE A 647 -8.41 -5.97 -7.93
N ALA A 648 -9.51 -6.17 -7.19
CA ALA A 648 -9.54 -6.09 -5.72
C ALA A 648 -8.82 -7.26 -5.02
N ASN A 649 -8.07 -8.06 -5.78
CA ASN A 649 -7.40 -9.25 -5.33
C ASN A 649 -6.51 -8.95 -4.12
N THR A 650 -6.79 -9.62 -3.01
CA THR A 650 -6.07 -9.40 -1.75
C THR A 650 -4.59 -9.80 -1.88
N THR A 651 -4.24 -10.70 -2.81
CA THR A 651 -2.86 -11.20 -2.96
C THR A 651 -1.89 -10.06 -3.20
N TYR A 652 -2.27 -9.05 -3.99
CA TYR A 652 -1.42 -7.92 -4.36
C TYR A 652 -1.03 -7.05 -3.16
N ARG A 653 -1.81 -7.10 -2.07
CA ARG A 653 -1.63 -6.30 -0.85
C ARG A 653 -0.94 -7.07 0.27
N ARG A 654 -0.95 -8.41 0.22
CA ARG A 654 -0.37 -9.29 1.26
C ARG A 654 1.11 -9.00 1.48
N TYR A 655 1.87 -8.82 0.42
CA TYR A 655 3.32 -8.59 0.50
C TYR A 655 3.64 -7.34 1.31
N TYR A 656 3.09 -6.19 0.92
CA TYR A 656 3.28 -4.94 1.65
C TYR A 656 2.85 -5.07 3.12
N TYR A 657 1.67 -5.65 3.37
CA TYR A 657 1.18 -5.83 4.74
C TYR A 657 2.13 -6.68 5.58
N PHE A 658 2.53 -7.85 5.09
CA PHE A 658 3.37 -8.73 5.90
C PHE A 658 4.80 -8.21 6.05
N LEU A 659 5.31 -7.40 5.12
CA LEU A 659 6.63 -6.77 5.23
C LEU A 659 6.65 -5.55 6.17
N THR A 660 5.52 -4.83 6.31
CA THR A 660 5.48 -3.52 7.01
C THR A 660 4.54 -3.47 8.23
N ALA A 661 3.66 -4.46 8.36
CA ALA A 661 2.54 -4.49 9.31
C ALA A 661 1.60 -3.28 9.22
N ASP A 662 1.39 -2.74 8.02
CA ASP A 662 0.53 -1.57 7.81
C ASP A 662 -0.95 -1.84 8.12
N GLU A 663 -1.50 -1.15 9.11
CA GLU A 663 -2.88 -1.38 9.55
C GLU A 663 -3.93 -0.92 8.53
N ARG A 664 -3.64 0.08 7.68
CA ARG A 664 -4.57 0.48 6.61
C ARG A 664 -4.72 -0.63 5.57
N VAL A 665 -3.62 -1.20 5.09
CA VAL A 665 -3.66 -2.36 4.20
C VAL A 665 -4.30 -3.56 4.90
N GLY A 666 -4.08 -3.71 6.20
CA GLY A 666 -4.80 -4.67 7.03
C GLY A 666 -6.33 -4.52 6.99
N ASP A 667 -6.85 -3.28 7.01
CA ASP A 667 -8.28 -2.99 6.85
C ASP A 667 -8.77 -3.36 5.44
N LEU A 668 -8.01 -3.00 4.40
CA LEU A 668 -8.34 -3.28 3.00
C LEU A 668 -8.55 -4.79 2.78
N MET A 669 -7.58 -5.59 3.22
CA MET A 669 -7.68 -7.05 3.08
C MET A 669 -8.83 -7.64 3.90
N HIS A 670 -9.15 -7.07 5.06
CA HIS A 670 -10.28 -7.52 5.88
C HIS A 670 -11.63 -7.18 5.24
N ALA A 671 -11.74 -6.02 4.58
CA ALA A 671 -12.96 -5.58 3.90
C ALA A 671 -13.39 -6.56 2.80
N ASN A 672 -12.43 -7.22 2.15
CA ASN A 672 -12.68 -8.16 1.05
C ASN A 672 -13.10 -9.58 1.49
N VAL A 673 -13.13 -9.89 2.79
CA VAL A 673 -13.48 -11.25 3.26
C VAL A 673 -14.89 -11.68 2.85
N ASP A 674 -15.81 -10.73 2.76
CA ASP A 674 -17.20 -10.95 2.34
C ASP A 674 -17.48 -10.45 0.91
N SER A 675 -16.44 -10.25 0.09
CA SER A 675 -16.62 -9.74 -1.28
C SER A 675 -17.34 -10.72 -2.19
N ASP A 676 -17.52 -11.99 -1.79
CA ASP A 676 -18.37 -12.95 -2.49
C ASP A 676 -19.85 -12.58 -2.49
N GLU A 677 -20.30 -11.75 -1.55
CA GLU A 677 -21.67 -11.21 -1.56
C GLU A 677 -21.94 -10.31 -2.78
N THR A 678 -20.91 -9.78 -3.43
CA THR A 678 -21.05 -8.93 -4.62
C THR A 678 -21.65 -9.66 -5.82
N PHE A 679 -21.56 -10.99 -5.87
CA PHE A 679 -22.19 -11.81 -6.90
C PHE A 679 -23.73 -11.83 -6.80
N LEU A 680 -24.30 -11.38 -5.67
CA LEU A 680 -25.76 -11.14 -5.55
C LEU A 680 -26.22 -9.91 -6.33
N VAL A 681 -25.32 -8.95 -6.56
CA VAL A 681 -25.66 -7.65 -7.17
C VAL A 681 -25.08 -7.48 -8.57
N LEU A 682 -24.01 -8.22 -8.91
CA LEU A 682 -23.35 -8.10 -10.19
C LEU A 682 -22.84 -9.45 -10.70
N ASP A 683 -23.27 -9.82 -11.90
CA ASP A 683 -22.69 -10.90 -12.67
C ASP A 683 -21.55 -10.35 -13.56
N PRO A 684 -20.29 -10.79 -13.36
CA PRO A 684 -19.16 -10.28 -14.13
C PRO A 684 -19.20 -10.69 -15.62
N ILE A 685 -20.01 -11.69 -15.99
CA ILE A 685 -20.15 -12.15 -17.39
C ILE A 685 -21.50 -11.78 -18.03
N ARG A 686 -22.28 -10.89 -17.41
CA ARG A 686 -23.65 -10.53 -17.83
C ARG A 686 -23.83 -10.16 -19.32
N LYS A 687 -22.79 -9.62 -19.96
CA LYS A 687 -22.82 -9.18 -21.37
C LYS A 687 -22.51 -10.30 -22.37
N ILE A 688 -21.81 -11.34 -21.93
CA ILE A 688 -21.37 -12.47 -22.77
C ILE A 688 -22.07 -13.78 -22.40
N ARG A 689 -22.91 -13.77 -21.36
CA ARG A 689 -23.71 -14.92 -20.95
C ARG A 689 -24.74 -15.27 -22.03
N THR A 690 -24.88 -16.56 -22.32
CA THR A 690 -25.81 -17.05 -23.35
C THR A 690 -27.11 -17.62 -22.79
N GLU A 691 -27.07 -17.99 -21.52
CA GLU A 691 -28.16 -18.61 -20.77
C GLU A 691 -28.83 -17.61 -19.81
N PRO A 692 -30.14 -17.77 -19.54
CA PRO A 692 -30.81 -16.98 -18.51
C PRO A 692 -30.16 -17.22 -17.15
N TYR A 693 -29.80 -16.14 -16.46
CA TYR A 693 -29.23 -16.21 -15.11
C TYR A 693 -29.83 -15.10 -14.26
N THR A 694 -30.17 -15.46 -13.03
CA THR A 694 -30.57 -14.53 -11.98
C THR A 694 -29.77 -14.93 -10.75
N PRO A 695 -29.05 -14.00 -10.09
CA PRO A 695 -28.31 -14.32 -8.89
C PRO A 695 -29.19 -15.01 -7.84
N ASP A 696 -28.78 -16.20 -7.43
CA ASP A 696 -29.38 -16.97 -6.34
C ASP A 696 -28.33 -17.19 -5.27
N ARG A 697 -28.64 -16.83 -4.02
CA ARG A 697 -27.77 -16.98 -2.85
C ARG A 697 -27.21 -18.40 -2.69
N HIS A 698 -27.94 -19.42 -3.15
CA HIS A 698 -27.54 -20.82 -3.05
C HIS A 698 -26.92 -21.37 -4.35
N ALA A 699 -26.77 -20.55 -5.39
CA ALA A 699 -26.27 -20.96 -6.70
C ALA A 699 -25.63 -19.80 -7.49
N LEU A 700 -24.68 -19.08 -6.89
CA LEU A 700 -23.96 -17.98 -7.53
C LEU A 700 -22.94 -18.51 -8.55
N SER A 701 -23.02 -18.07 -9.80
CA SER A 701 -22.05 -18.42 -10.85
C SER A 701 -20.70 -17.73 -10.58
N ILE A 702 -19.68 -18.50 -10.18
CA ILE A 702 -18.33 -17.99 -9.89
C ILE A 702 -17.30 -18.76 -10.71
N GLY A 703 -16.42 -18.04 -11.42
CA GLY A 703 -15.31 -18.63 -12.16
C GLY A 703 -14.19 -19.15 -11.25
N PHE A 704 -13.62 -20.31 -11.57
CA PHE A 704 -12.53 -20.93 -10.79
C PHE A 704 -11.16 -20.28 -11.00
N GLY A 705 -11.08 -19.31 -11.92
CA GLY A 705 -9.88 -18.53 -12.21
C GLY A 705 -9.93 -17.15 -11.56
N THR A 706 -10.30 -16.15 -12.36
CA THR A 706 -10.28 -14.72 -12.01
C THR A 706 -11.07 -14.37 -10.74
N ASP A 707 -12.23 -15.00 -10.53
CA ASP A 707 -13.09 -14.69 -9.40
C ASP A 707 -12.63 -15.42 -8.14
N TRP A 708 -12.52 -16.75 -8.22
CA TRP A 708 -12.12 -17.58 -7.09
C TRP A 708 -10.73 -17.22 -6.56
N SER A 709 -9.77 -16.85 -7.43
CA SER A 709 -8.44 -16.42 -6.96
C SER A 709 -8.51 -15.18 -6.06
N GLY A 710 -9.33 -14.18 -6.41
CA GLY A 710 -9.55 -13.00 -5.57
C GLY A 710 -10.22 -13.34 -4.24
N LEU A 711 -11.25 -14.20 -4.28
CA LEU A 711 -12.00 -14.61 -3.09
C LEU A 711 -11.16 -15.47 -2.13
N VAL A 712 -10.52 -16.51 -2.65
CA VAL A 712 -9.70 -17.42 -1.83
C VAL A 712 -8.49 -16.71 -1.25
N SER A 713 -7.96 -15.69 -1.92
CA SER A 713 -6.90 -14.84 -1.37
C SER A 713 -7.34 -14.09 -0.12
N ALA A 714 -8.52 -13.46 -0.15
CA ALA A 714 -9.07 -12.76 1.01
C ALA A 714 -9.31 -13.74 2.17
N TRP A 715 -9.88 -14.91 1.89
CA TRP A 715 -10.13 -15.91 2.92
C TRP A 715 -8.86 -16.53 3.49
N LEU A 716 -7.89 -16.88 2.65
CA LEU A 716 -6.60 -17.40 3.10
C LEU A 716 -5.90 -16.37 3.99
N THR A 717 -5.90 -15.10 3.59
CA THR A 717 -5.27 -14.03 4.35
C THR A 717 -5.93 -13.81 5.71
N GLU A 718 -7.27 -13.80 5.78
CA GLU A 718 -8.00 -13.67 7.04
C GLU A 718 -7.77 -14.89 7.95
N TRP A 719 -7.68 -16.09 7.37
CA TRP A 719 -7.33 -17.31 8.10
C TRP A 719 -5.92 -17.20 8.69
N GLU A 720 -4.92 -16.84 7.89
CA GLU A 720 -3.53 -16.67 8.34
C GLU A 720 -3.41 -15.63 9.44
N ARG A 721 -4.10 -14.49 9.31
CA ARG A 721 -4.07 -13.40 10.29
C ARG A 721 -4.83 -13.72 11.58
N LYS A 722 -5.62 -14.81 11.61
CA LYS A 722 -6.63 -15.07 12.64
C LYS A 722 -7.51 -13.84 12.90
N GLY A 723 -7.90 -13.15 11.83
CA GLY A 723 -8.78 -11.97 11.91
C GLY A 723 -10.19 -12.33 12.41
N PRO A 724 -11.06 -11.34 12.69
CA PRO A 724 -12.39 -11.61 13.27
C PRO A 724 -13.25 -12.64 12.54
N LYS A 725 -13.03 -12.86 11.23
CA LYS A 725 -13.79 -13.78 10.38
C LYS A 725 -13.02 -15.05 10.00
N TRP A 726 -11.90 -15.35 10.67
CA TRP A 726 -10.97 -16.40 10.26
C TRP A 726 -11.58 -17.81 10.20
N GLU A 727 -12.55 -18.14 11.06
CA GLU A 727 -13.22 -19.45 11.04
C GLU A 727 -14.08 -19.64 9.78
N LYS A 728 -14.87 -18.61 9.44
CA LYS A 728 -15.66 -18.56 8.20
C LYS A 728 -14.73 -18.62 6.98
N ALA A 729 -13.67 -17.82 6.99
CA ALA A 729 -12.68 -17.76 5.93
C ALA A 729 -11.99 -19.13 5.72
N LYS A 730 -11.51 -19.76 6.80
CA LYS A 730 -10.94 -21.11 6.77
C LYS A 730 -11.93 -22.13 6.20
N ALA A 731 -13.19 -22.11 6.65
CA ALA A 731 -14.21 -23.03 6.15
C ALA A 731 -14.43 -22.87 4.63
N ARG A 732 -14.47 -21.63 4.13
CA ARG A 732 -14.60 -21.32 2.69
C ARG A 732 -13.38 -21.78 1.88
N VAL A 733 -12.16 -21.55 2.36
CA VAL A 733 -10.95 -22.08 1.71
C VAL A 733 -11.06 -23.59 1.56
N LEU A 734 -11.31 -24.31 2.65
CA LEU A 734 -11.33 -25.78 2.64
C LEU A 734 -12.46 -26.36 1.78
N SER A 735 -13.67 -25.82 1.91
CA SER A 735 -14.85 -26.32 1.18
C SER A 735 -14.80 -26.00 -0.32
N THR A 736 -14.29 -24.83 -0.71
CA THR A 736 -14.11 -24.52 -2.14
C THR A 736 -12.98 -25.35 -2.76
N MET A 737 -11.86 -25.56 -2.06
CA MET A 737 -10.83 -26.51 -2.53
C MET A 737 -11.42 -27.91 -2.73
N GLU A 738 -12.16 -28.43 -1.74
CA GLU A 738 -12.79 -29.75 -1.82
C GLU A 738 -13.75 -29.86 -3.01
N THR A 739 -14.62 -28.86 -3.18
CA THR A 739 -15.67 -28.91 -4.20
C THR A 739 -15.19 -28.58 -5.61
N ILE A 740 -14.12 -27.80 -5.77
CA ILE A 740 -13.42 -27.65 -7.06
C ILE A 740 -12.75 -28.99 -7.44
N ALA A 741 -12.05 -29.62 -6.51
CA ALA A 741 -11.40 -30.92 -6.74
C ALA A 741 -12.40 -32.04 -7.09
N ALA A 742 -13.65 -31.93 -6.61
CA ALA A 742 -14.72 -32.87 -6.89
C ALA A 742 -15.46 -32.62 -8.21
N GLN A 743 -15.20 -31.51 -8.91
CA GLN A 743 -15.79 -31.28 -10.23
C GLN A 743 -15.32 -32.35 -11.23
N PRO A 744 -16.17 -32.79 -12.19
CA PRO A 744 -15.79 -33.82 -13.16
C PRO A 744 -14.49 -33.53 -13.91
N ASN A 745 -14.22 -32.25 -14.20
CA ASN A 745 -13.01 -31.77 -14.86
C ASN A 745 -12.15 -30.85 -13.97
N GLY A 746 -12.34 -30.83 -12.64
CA GLY A 746 -11.57 -29.96 -11.74
C GLY A 746 -11.62 -28.49 -12.15
N PHE A 747 -10.46 -27.82 -12.19
CA PHE A 747 -10.33 -26.43 -12.67
C PHE A 747 -10.73 -26.23 -14.14
N VAL A 748 -10.62 -27.27 -14.99
CA VAL A 748 -11.02 -27.21 -16.42
C VAL A 748 -12.53 -27.08 -16.58
N GLN A 749 -13.31 -27.42 -15.54
CA GLN A 749 -14.74 -27.14 -15.49
C GLN A 749 -15.04 -25.63 -15.63
N GLY A 750 -14.12 -24.76 -15.22
CA GLY A 750 -14.14 -23.31 -15.47
C GLY A 750 -14.99 -22.46 -14.53
N THR A 751 -16.18 -22.93 -14.20
CA THR A 751 -17.15 -22.23 -13.34
C THR A 751 -17.94 -23.22 -12.50
N GLY A 752 -18.51 -22.74 -11.38
CA GLY A 752 -19.39 -23.51 -10.52
C GLY A 752 -20.50 -22.65 -9.90
N LEU A 753 -21.59 -23.31 -9.48
CA LEU A 753 -22.66 -22.67 -8.73
C LEU A 753 -22.31 -22.72 -7.24
N TYR A 754 -22.01 -21.56 -6.66
CA TYR A 754 -21.56 -21.37 -5.29
C TYR A 754 -22.73 -21.06 -4.35
N ASP A 755 -22.85 -21.82 -3.27
CA ASP A 755 -23.76 -21.52 -2.18
C ASP A 755 -23.07 -20.62 -1.15
N LEU A 756 -23.57 -19.39 -1.00
CA LEU A 756 -22.99 -18.34 -0.17
C LEU A 756 -22.99 -18.67 1.33
N ASP A 757 -23.95 -19.47 1.78
CA ASP A 757 -24.15 -19.82 3.19
C ASP A 757 -23.27 -21.00 3.62
N THR A 758 -23.05 -21.96 2.72
CA THR A 758 -22.25 -23.15 3.00
C THR A 758 -20.80 -23.04 2.54
N GLY A 759 -20.50 -22.11 1.62
CA GLY A 759 -19.18 -21.94 1.02
C GLY A 759 -18.82 -23.02 0.01
N LYS A 760 -19.80 -23.77 -0.52
CA LYS A 760 -19.58 -24.93 -1.39
C LYS A 760 -20.02 -24.66 -2.82
N PHE A 761 -19.28 -25.23 -3.77
CA PHE A 761 -19.77 -25.37 -5.14
C PHE A 761 -20.64 -26.61 -5.28
N ALA A 762 -21.77 -26.50 -5.99
CA ALA A 762 -22.50 -27.64 -6.50
C ALA A 762 -21.61 -28.43 -7.47
N ILE A 763 -21.63 -29.76 -7.36
CA ILE A 763 -20.87 -30.64 -8.25
C ILE A 763 -21.65 -30.81 -9.55
N ALA A 764 -21.03 -30.48 -10.68
CA ALA A 764 -21.68 -30.61 -11.98
C ALA A 764 -21.96 -32.08 -12.32
N ASP A 765 -23.15 -32.37 -12.85
CA ASP A 765 -23.51 -33.72 -13.31
C ASP A 765 -22.74 -34.17 -14.55
N LYS A 766 -22.16 -33.21 -15.30
CA LYS A 766 -21.48 -33.45 -16.58
C LYS A 766 -20.15 -32.71 -16.65
N PRO A 767 -19.11 -33.33 -17.25
CA PRO A 767 -17.86 -32.65 -17.53
C PRO A 767 -18.07 -31.56 -18.59
N VAL A 768 -17.49 -30.38 -18.33
CA VAL A 768 -17.43 -29.24 -19.26
C VAL A 768 -15.99 -28.78 -19.39
N VAL A 769 -15.64 -28.22 -20.55
CA VAL A 769 -14.36 -27.52 -20.77
C VAL A 769 -14.66 -26.02 -20.84
N GLY A 770 -14.28 -25.29 -19.79
CA GLY A 770 -14.49 -23.85 -19.63
C GLY A 770 -13.19 -23.13 -19.28
N VAL A 771 -12.18 -23.23 -20.14
CA VAL A 771 -10.85 -22.65 -19.88
C VAL A 771 -10.73 -21.26 -20.49
N SER A 772 -10.23 -20.30 -19.71
CA SER A 772 -9.85 -18.96 -20.16
C SER A 772 -8.35 -18.75 -19.94
N HIS A 773 -7.72 -18.02 -20.86
CA HIS A 773 -6.32 -17.59 -20.70
C HIS A 773 -6.14 -16.63 -19.51
N LEU A 774 -7.22 -16.01 -19.02
CA LEU A 774 -7.19 -15.14 -17.85
C LEU A 774 -7.16 -15.91 -16.51
N SER A 775 -7.53 -17.20 -16.51
CA SER A 775 -7.82 -17.91 -15.26
C SER A 775 -6.62 -18.02 -14.32
N ALA A 776 -5.40 -18.16 -14.85
CA ALA A 776 -4.21 -18.39 -14.03
C ALA A 776 -3.36 -17.13 -13.77
N VAL A 777 -3.66 -15.99 -14.41
CA VAL A 777 -2.76 -14.82 -14.49
C VAL A 777 -3.10 -13.69 -13.52
N PHE A 778 -4.05 -13.93 -12.61
CA PHE A 778 -4.41 -13.03 -11.49
C PHE A 778 -4.12 -13.70 -10.14
N GLY A 779 -2.92 -14.24 -9.98
CA GLY A 779 -2.44 -14.85 -8.71
C GLY A 779 -2.90 -16.27 -8.40
N LEU A 780 -3.65 -16.93 -9.28
CA LEU A 780 -4.16 -18.29 -9.02
C LEU A 780 -3.03 -19.29 -8.76
N ASN A 781 -1.94 -19.22 -9.52
CA ASN A 781 -0.85 -20.19 -9.40
C ASN A 781 -0.10 -20.05 -8.08
N GLU A 782 0.18 -18.83 -7.67
CA GLU A 782 0.81 -18.47 -6.41
C GLU A 782 -0.06 -18.93 -5.23
N LEU A 783 -1.37 -18.66 -5.29
CA LEU A 783 -2.32 -19.08 -4.28
C LEU A 783 -2.47 -20.59 -4.20
N CYS A 784 -2.61 -21.29 -5.33
CA CYS A 784 -2.66 -22.74 -5.36
C CYS A 784 -1.37 -23.35 -4.80
N ALA A 785 -0.20 -22.76 -5.10
CA ALA A 785 1.07 -23.23 -4.55
C ALA A 785 1.13 -23.09 -3.03
N GLU A 786 0.63 -21.98 -2.47
CA GLU A 786 0.46 -21.82 -1.01
C GLU A 786 -0.53 -22.83 -0.45
N LEU A 787 -1.74 -22.93 -1.00
CA LEU A 787 -2.78 -23.82 -0.49
C LEU A 787 -2.34 -25.29 -0.45
N ILE A 788 -1.62 -25.74 -1.48
CA ILE A 788 -1.09 -27.12 -1.55
C ILE A 788 -0.03 -27.38 -0.47
N ASP A 789 0.75 -26.38 -0.05
CA ASP A 789 1.71 -26.52 1.06
C ASP A 789 1.02 -26.44 2.43
N LEU A 790 -0.03 -25.62 2.53
CA LEU A 790 -0.75 -25.35 3.77
C LEU A 790 -1.75 -26.45 4.14
N VAL A 791 -2.37 -27.10 3.15
CA VAL A 791 -3.52 -27.99 3.32
C VAL A 791 -3.24 -29.35 2.69
N ASP A 792 -3.36 -30.42 3.49
CA ASP A 792 -3.30 -31.80 2.99
C ASP A 792 -4.61 -32.19 2.31
N MET A 793 -4.69 -31.97 0.99
CA MET A 793 -5.85 -32.34 0.16
C MET A 793 -5.40 -32.92 -1.20
N PRO A 794 -5.02 -34.22 -1.26
CA PRO A 794 -4.42 -34.81 -2.45
C PRO A 794 -5.26 -34.68 -3.73
N LYS A 795 -6.59 -34.77 -3.63
CA LYS A 795 -7.48 -34.61 -4.79
C LYS A 795 -7.43 -33.20 -5.40
N PHE A 796 -7.27 -32.17 -4.58
CA PHE A 796 -7.10 -30.80 -5.06
C PHE A 796 -5.76 -30.65 -5.77
N ASN A 797 -4.70 -31.24 -5.22
CA ASN A 797 -3.38 -31.26 -5.84
C ASN A 797 -3.44 -31.92 -7.23
N GLU A 798 -4.10 -33.08 -7.33
CA GLU A 798 -4.31 -33.79 -8.60
C GLU A 798 -5.06 -32.91 -9.61
N ALA A 799 -6.18 -32.31 -9.22
CA ALA A 799 -6.98 -31.44 -10.08
C ALA A 799 -6.19 -30.21 -10.57
N TYR A 800 -5.37 -29.60 -9.71
CA TYR A 800 -4.55 -28.45 -10.08
C TYR A 800 -3.37 -28.86 -10.98
N PHE A 801 -2.66 -29.94 -10.66
CA PHE A 801 -1.56 -30.43 -11.51
C PHE A 801 -2.05 -30.89 -12.88
N ASP A 802 -3.27 -31.42 -12.98
CA ASP A 802 -3.94 -31.74 -14.24
C ASP A 802 -4.19 -30.47 -15.07
N TYR A 803 -4.71 -29.41 -14.45
CA TYR A 803 -4.87 -28.11 -15.10
C TYR A 803 -3.54 -27.55 -15.62
N CYS A 804 -2.50 -27.52 -14.76
CA CYS A 804 -1.17 -27.08 -15.15
C CYS A 804 -0.60 -27.87 -16.34
N ARG A 805 -0.68 -29.21 -16.28
CA ARG A 805 -0.18 -30.10 -17.34
C ARG A 805 -0.89 -29.86 -18.68
N TYR A 806 -2.19 -29.60 -18.68
CA TYR A 806 -2.96 -29.59 -19.93
C TYR A 806 -3.18 -28.21 -20.53
N PHE A 807 -2.93 -27.13 -19.78
CA PHE A 807 -3.06 -25.77 -20.31
C PHE A 807 -2.18 -25.55 -21.56
N ASN A 808 -0.87 -25.83 -21.44
CA ASN A 808 0.10 -25.71 -22.54
C ASN A 808 0.22 -26.98 -23.41
N ALA A 809 -0.60 -28.01 -23.17
CA ALA A 809 -0.58 -29.23 -23.96
C ALA A 809 -1.15 -28.99 -25.37
N THR A 810 -0.86 -29.91 -26.28
CA THR A 810 -1.44 -29.87 -27.63
C THR A 810 -2.95 -30.07 -27.57
N LYS A 811 -3.67 -29.54 -28.58
CA LYS A 811 -5.13 -29.77 -28.70
C LYS A 811 -5.50 -31.26 -28.73
N ALA A 812 -4.62 -32.11 -29.27
CA ALA A 812 -4.81 -33.55 -29.30
C ALA A 812 -4.72 -34.18 -27.90
N GLU A 813 -3.72 -33.79 -27.10
CA GLU A 813 -3.59 -34.23 -25.71
C GLU A 813 -4.75 -33.75 -24.84
N GLN A 814 -5.19 -32.49 -25.02
CA GLN A 814 -6.36 -31.94 -24.35
C GLN A 814 -7.63 -32.73 -24.70
N ALA A 815 -7.89 -32.96 -25.98
CA ALA A 815 -9.06 -33.73 -26.43
C ALA A 815 -9.02 -35.18 -25.94
N ALA A 816 -7.83 -35.80 -25.90
CA ALA A 816 -7.66 -37.15 -25.35
C ALA A 816 -7.98 -37.20 -23.84
N ARG A 817 -7.68 -36.14 -23.08
CA ARG A 817 -7.94 -36.06 -21.64
C ARG A 817 -9.36 -35.65 -21.28
N TYR A 818 -9.95 -34.69 -22.00
CA TYR A 818 -11.20 -34.01 -21.61
C TYR A 818 -12.36 -34.20 -22.61
N GLY A 819 -12.15 -34.94 -23.70
CA GLY A 819 -13.15 -35.13 -24.77
C GLY A 819 -13.27 -33.97 -25.75
N SER A 820 -12.68 -32.81 -25.44
CA SER A 820 -12.53 -31.66 -26.33
C SER A 820 -11.25 -30.88 -26.02
N ASN A 821 -10.83 -29.99 -26.92
CA ASN A 821 -9.68 -29.10 -26.69
C ASN A 821 -10.12 -27.77 -26.06
N PHE A 822 -9.16 -26.98 -25.58
CA PHE A 822 -9.41 -25.72 -24.87
C PHE A 822 -9.61 -24.51 -25.79
N GLY A 823 -10.00 -24.74 -27.06
CA GLY A 823 -10.22 -23.67 -28.03
C GLY A 823 -8.91 -23.00 -28.48
N SER A 824 -8.91 -21.67 -28.50
CA SER A 824 -7.75 -20.86 -28.88
C SER A 824 -7.26 -20.08 -27.66
N LEU A 825 -6.24 -20.63 -26.99
CA LEU A 825 -5.58 -19.98 -25.85
C LEU A 825 -4.41 -19.10 -26.33
N ILE A 826 -4.01 -18.18 -25.45
CA ILE A 826 -2.88 -17.25 -25.58
C ILE A 826 -2.19 -17.12 -24.20
N LEU A 827 -1.14 -16.30 -24.12
CA LEU A 827 -0.33 -16.04 -22.92
C LEU A 827 0.53 -17.24 -22.50
N PHE A 828 0.98 -18.03 -23.46
CA PHE A 828 1.74 -19.27 -23.23
C PHE A 828 3.07 -19.01 -22.49
N GLN A 829 3.73 -17.87 -22.72
CA GLN A 829 4.94 -17.49 -21.98
C GLN A 829 4.64 -17.33 -20.49
N GLY A 830 3.58 -16.58 -20.15
CA GLY A 830 3.12 -16.43 -18.77
C GLY A 830 2.69 -17.76 -18.12
N HIS A 831 2.07 -18.66 -18.89
CA HIS A 831 1.62 -19.97 -18.40
C HIS A 831 2.73 -21.02 -18.35
N SER A 832 3.95 -20.73 -18.84
CA SER A 832 5.10 -21.64 -18.69
C SER A 832 5.39 -21.98 -17.23
N ARG A 833 5.08 -21.08 -16.30
CA ARG A 833 5.21 -21.31 -14.85
C ARG A 833 4.26 -22.39 -14.30
N LEU A 834 3.13 -22.65 -14.97
CA LEU A 834 2.28 -23.79 -14.64
C LEU A 834 2.98 -25.11 -14.97
N ASP A 835 3.61 -25.18 -16.15
CA ASP A 835 4.41 -26.34 -16.55
C ASP A 835 5.58 -26.54 -15.59
N ALA A 836 6.27 -25.45 -15.21
CA ALA A 836 7.39 -25.50 -14.27
C ALA A 836 6.97 -26.03 -12.90
N TYR A 837 5.88 -25.50 -12.36
CA TYR A 837 5.34 -25.93 -11.08
C TYR A 837 4.94 -27.42 -11.11
N ALA A 838 4.16 -27.84 -12.11
CA ALA A 838 3.77 -29.24 -12.25
C ALA A 838 4.97 -30.18 -12.49
N ALA A 839 5.98 -29.74 -13.25
CA ALA A 839 7.20 -30.51 -13.50
C ALA A 839 7.94 -30.83 -12.19
N VAL A 840 8.14 -29.85 -11.32
CA VAL A 840 8.80 -30.05 -10.01
C VAL A 840 7.95 -30.93 -9.11
N ARG A 841 6.63 -30.66 -9.02
CA ARG A 841 5.74 -31.39 -8.12
C ARG A 841 5.52 -32.86 -8.51
N THR A 842 5.60 -33.17 -9.80
CA THR A 842 5.35 -34.54 -10.33
C THR A 842 6.61 -35.27 -10.81
N GLY A 843 7.77 -34.61 -10.84
CA GLY A 843 9.02 -35.17 -11.36
C GLY A 843 9.04 -35.36 -12.88
N ASP A 844 8.20 -34.61 -13.62
CA ASP A 844 8.00 -34.79 -15.05
C ASP A 844 8.99 -33.95 -15.87
N ALA A 845 10.02 -34.61 -16.42
CA ALA A 845 11.05 -33.95 -17.23
C ALA A 845 10.53 -33.37 -18.55
N LYS A 846 9.43 -33.90 -19.11
CA LYS A 846 8.84 -33.36 -20.35
C LYS A 846 8.19 -32.01 -20.09
N LEU A 847 7.51 -31.88 -18.95
CA LEU A 847 6.96 -30.58 -18.52
C LEU A 847 8.06 -29.58 -18.26
N ALA A 848 9.18 -29.98 -17.63
CA ALA A 848 10.32 -29.09 -17.43
C ALA A 848 10.88 -28.54 -18.74
N ALA A 849 11.06 -29.40 -19.75
CA ALA A 849 11.51 -28.97 -21.08
C ALA A 849 10.48 -28.07 -21.77
N ARG A 850 9.18 -28.39 -21.64
CA ARG A 850 8.10 -27.57 -22.23
C ARG A 850 7.99 -26.20 -21.58
N ALA A 851 8.20 -26.09 -20.27
CA ALA A 851 8.20 -24.80 -19.58
C ALA A 851 9.19 -23.82 -20.23
N TRP A 852 10.45 -24.24 -20.42
CA TRP A 852 11.44 -23.42 -21.11
C TRP A 852 11.16 -23.22 -22.60
N GLU A 853 10.61 -24.23 -23.30
CA GLU A 853 10.18 -24.06 -24.70
C GLU A 853 9.09 -22.99 -24.83
N LYS A 854 8.08 -23.01 -23.97
CA LYS A 854 7.01 -22.00 -23.96
C LYS A 854 7.53 -20.64 -23.50
N PHE A 855 8.42 -20.59 -22.52
CA PHE A 855 9.03 -19.34 -22.09
C PHE A 855 9.80 -18.65 -23.24
N TYR A 856 10.62 -19.38 -24.01
CA TYR A 856 11.45 -18.78 -25.06
C TYR A 856 10.79 -18.66 -26.44
N ASN A 857 9.93 -19.61 -26.80
CA ASN A 857 9.51 -19.83 -28.20
C ASN A 857 7.98 -19.85 -28.40
N SER A 858 7.21 -19.15 -27.57
CA SER A 858 5.76 -18.99 -27.77
C SER A 858 5.35 -17.55 -28.14
N ASP A 859 4.64 -16.87 -27.24
CA ASP A 859 4.20 -15.47 -27.30
C ASP A 859 4.99 -14.59 -26.31
N GLY A 860 4.54 -13.35 -26.08
CA GLY A 860 5.22 -12.39 -25.21
C GLY A 860 6.59 -11.96 -25.74
N TYR A 861 7.56 -11.79 -24.84
CA TYR A 861 8.90 -11.31 -25.17
C TYR A 861 9.83 -12.43 -25.59
N LYS A 862 10.34 -12.35 -26.82
CA LYS A 862 11.33 -13.29 -27.35
C LYS A 862 12.75 -12.77 -27.13
N GLU A 863 13.71 -13.69 -27.18
CA GLU A 863 15.14 -13.35 -27.16
C GLU A 863 15.57 -12.44 -28.33
N SER A 864 14.79 -12.44 -29.42
CA SER A 864 14.98 -11.57 -30.59
C SER A 864 14.34 -10.19 -30.45
N ALA A 865 13.63 -9.91 -29.34
CA ALA A 865 13.10 -8.57 -29.08
C ALA A 865 14.26 -7.56 -28.92
N PRO A 866 14.01 -6.25 -29.07
CA PRO A 866 15.10 -5.27 -29.08
C PRO A 866 15.90 -5.15 -27.78
N TRP A 867 15.27 -5.39 -26.61
CA TRP A 867 15.89 -5.30 -25.27
C TRP A 867 16.69 -4.01 -25.02
N LYS A 868 16.20 -2.91 -25.58
CA LYS A 868 16.77 -1.57 -25.47
C LYS A 868 15.66 -0.54 -25.61
N THR A 869 15.94 0.67 -25.12
CA THR A 869 15.12 1.84 -25.37
C THR A 869 15.66 2.65 -26.54
N GLU A 870 14.77 3.40 -27.19
CA GLU A 870 15.08 4.37 -28.23
C GLU A 870 14.80 5.78 -27.70
N LYS A 871 15.62 6.75 -28.07
CA LYS A 871 15.41 8.14 -27.64
C LYS A 871 14.32 8.78 -28.48
N VAL A 872 13.46 9.55 -27.83
CA VAL A 872 12.43 10.36 -28.50
C VAL A 872 12.58 11.82 -28.06
N SER A 873 12.34 12.75 -28.98
CA SER A 873 12.47 14.19 -28.73
C SER A 873 11.60 14.98 -29.70
N GLY A 874 11.54 16.31 -29.56
CA GLY A 874 10.86 17.17 -30.53
C GLY A 874 11.48 17.07 -31.95
N PRO A 875 10.68 17.08 -33.02
CA PRO A 875 9.24 17.38 -33.03
C PRO A 875 8.32 16.17 -32.79
N ASP A 876 8.84 14.95 -32.65
CA ASP A 876 8.05 13.71 -32.59
C ASP A 876 7.42 13.45 -31.21
N ALA A 877 7.95 14.04 -30.15
CA ALA A 877 7.37 14.01 -28.80
C ALA A 877 7.31 15.39 -28.15
N LEU A 878 6.32 15.57 -27.27
CA LEU A 878 6.11 16.80 -26.49
C LEU A 878 7.30 17.10 -25.57
N VAL A 879 7.86 16.07 -24.93
CA VAL A 879 9.03 16.16 -24.05
C VAL A 879 10.08 15.12 -24.46
N PRO A 880 11.38 15.44 -24.37
CA PRO A 880 12.43 14.45 -24.60
C PRO A 880 12.37 13.30 -23.59
N GLY A 881 12.63 12.09 -24.05
CA GLY A 881 12.60 10.89 -23.22
C GLY A 881 13.13 9.67 -23.96
N SER A 882 12.67 8.50 -23.53
CA SER A 882 12.95 7.23 -24.19
C SER A 882 11.71 6.35 -24.23
N GLU A 883 11.66 5.47 -25.23
CA GLU A 883 10.57 4.52 -25.39
C GLU A 883 11.10 3.13 -25.69
N ALA A 884 10.30 2.13 -25.36
CA ALA A 884 10.43 0.78 -25.89
C ALA A 884 9.06 0.44 -26.46
N ALA A 885 8.79 0.86 -27.70
CA ALA A 885 7.47 0.78 -28.33
C ALA A 885 6.91 -0.66 -28.44
N TRP A 886 7.76 -1.67 -28.24
CA TRP A 886 7.43 -3.09 -28.21
C TRP A 886 7.03 -3.61 -26.81
N VAL A 887 7.14 -2.78 -25.77
CA VAL A 887 6.78 -3.13 -24.38
C VAL A 887 5.29 -2.87 -24.14
N SER A 888 4.64 -3.83 -23.51
CA SER A 888 3.29 -3.70 -22.92
C SER A 888 3.32 -4.12 -21.46
N THR A 889 2.33 -3.70 -20.65
CA THR A 889 2.30 -4.05 -19.22
C THR A 889 1.95 -5.51 -18.99
N ASN A 890 1.01 -6.02 -19.78
CA ASN A 890 0.64 -7.44 -19.81
C ASN A 890 1.84 -8.36 -20.05
N ASP A 891 2.59 -8.12 -21.14
CA ASP A 891 3.74 -8.97 -21.48
C ASP A 891 4.85 -8.84 -20.43
N THR A 892 5.06 -7.64 -19.87
CA THR A 892 6.05 -7.42 -18.81
C THR A 892 5.71 -8.15 -17.53
N ALA A 893 4.50 -8.01 -17.01
CA ALA A 893 4.10 -8.66 -15.77
C ALA A 893 4.20 -10.19 -15.89
N LEU A 894 3.72 -10.74 -17.00
CA LEU A 894 3.76 -12.17 -17.26
C LEU A 894 5.17 -12.72 -17.53
N TYR A 895 5.98 -12.00 -18.31
CA TYR A 895 7.40 -12.34 -18.47
C TYR A 895 8.10 -12.33 -17.12
N GLY A 896 7.86 -11.29 -16.32
CA GLY A 896 8.45 -11.10 -15.01
C GLY A 896 8.18 -12.27 -14.06
N LEU A 897 6.90 -12.64 -13.90
CA LEU A 897 6.49 -13.79 -13.09
C LEU A 897 7.03 -15.11 -13.63
N ALA A 898 6.90 -15.36 -14.93
CA ALA A 898 7.38 -16.60 -15.54
C ALA A 898 8.90 -16.76 -15.43
N ALA A 899 9.66 -15.69 -15.67
CA ALA A 899 11.11 -15.67 -15.52
C ALA A 899 11.52 -16.00 -14.07
N ILE A 900 10.90 -15.32 -13.10
CA ILE A 900 11.19 -15.51 -11.68
C ILE A 900 10.88 -16.95 -11.24
N GLU A 901 9.68 -17.44 -11.53
CA GLU A 901 9.23 -18.77 -11.09
C GLU A 901 9.99 -19.88 -11.81
N ASN A 902 10.20 -19.79 -13.11
CA ASN A 902 10.92 -20.81 -13.86
C ASN A 902 12.39 -20.88 -13.44
N LEU A 903 13.05 -19.76 -13.17
CA LEU A 903 14.41 -19.75 -12.62
C LEU A 903 14.46 -20.44 -11.24
N ALA A 904 13.50 -20.16 -10.36
CA ALA A 904 13.47 -20.73 -9.02
C ALA A 904 13.18 -22.25 -9.04
N LEU A 905 12.29 -22.69 -9.93
CA LEU A 905 11.84 -24.09 -10.01
C LEU A 905 12.72 -24.98 -10.89
N LEU A 906 13.24 -24.43 -12.00
CA LEU A 906 13.88 -25.18 -13.08
C LEU A 906 15.19 -24.55 -13.59
N GLY A 907 15.80 -23.62 -12.84
CA GLY A 907 17.05 -22.96 -13.25
C GLY A 907 18.23 -23.91 -13.46
N ASP A 908 18.21 -25.08 -12.83
CA ASP A 908 19.20 -26.17 -13.03
C ASP A 908 18.94 -27.02 -14.29
N LYS A 909 17.75 -26.87 -14.90
CA LYS A 909 17.28 -27.61 -16.08
C LYS A 909 17.08 -26.69 -17.29
N MET A 910 17.71 -25.53 -17.29
CA MET A 910 17.70 -24.63 -18.44
C MET A 910 18.35 -25.30 -19.66
N PRO A 911 17.83 -25.08 -20.87
CA PRO A 911 18.52 -25.49 -22.09
C PRO A 911 19.89 -24.78 -22.18
N SER A 912 20.89 -25.53 -22.66
CA SER A 912 22.28 -25.09 -22.77
C SER A 912 22.49 -23.95 -23.75
#